data_AF-A0A0S8GAL6-F1
#
_entry.id   AF-A0A0S8GAL6-F1
#
_cell.length_a   1.000
_cell.length_b   1.000
_cell.length_c   1.000
_cell.angle_alpha   90.00
_cell.angle_beta   90.00
_cell.angle_gamma   90.00
#
_symmetry.space_group_name_H-M   'P 1'
#
loop_
_entity.id
_entity.type
_entity.pdbx_description
1 polymer ?
#
loop_
_entity_poly.entity_id
_entity_poly.type
_entity_poly.pdbx_seq_one_letter_code
_entity_poly.pdbx_strand_id
1 'polypeptide(L)'
;MTDAAGVKVIQFFQAVAGRTERAGGVEGSPGVEARRAMVLGAILLLALALRIVYLVEIADQPLFDTPMGDPWYHDEWTKRIATEGWLGTESFFRAPLYPYLLALIFQVSDHSYLAPRIVQMAMGVLGIFLIYLLSRRLFSDARVALVASLMGALYGILIYFEGELLIPSLLVVLDIGAILVLLGAHRRPRMWKWIGAGILLGLSAIARPNILLFLPFVLAWIWWSAGAGARSGTESGETSAPVRISSRRRTLAALALCLCGVGVIVAPVTIRNYMLGGDLVLIASQGGINLYLGNNPVADGRTARMPPGQVPERLIRAEQIRLGRPMTLSERSRFWYARTLNSITEDPIAFARLFGRKLYFLVNSYEIRNNQDIYFFRRYSTLFRLLVWRLDLPGPFALGFPFGLLLPLALAGMVLAGRPEPEHLIVYLFLASYGLSIVLFFVCARYRVPLIPFLIPFAALAVVRGIDRVRRRDLRPLIVPAVVFLGTSLVADSRLAGVDTDTFAQQHFWNGNAYVRRGEYRAGLEEFAAALEIEPGFPLAHLNRGAIFYRLGNENEALAEVRRELEVNPESAEAHHLLATILRETGRPDQAVGHALSAWELDPWMTEAEVNLALVYFDLGRLDEGEEILISLAQRRPDEAGVHEALGKVLAARGDVRGALAAYARAVELEPERDSYQYRLGLLYGRLGDLPQAERHLARAAALDPLRAKYHADLGTVYLRQDNLAAAQEELVRARELAPDQAEVEHNLGLVALRQGRIAEAREHFLRALDLDSGLDAAREGLRMTSER
;
A
#
# COMPACT_ATOMS: atom_id res chain seq x y z
N MET A 1 -9.62 -12.48 -48.08
CA MET A 1 -8.97 -11.39 -47.31
C MET A 1 -8.57 -11.79 -45.88
N THR A 2 -8.76 -13.04 -45.45
CA THR A 2 -8.49 -13.52 -44.09
C THR A 2 -7.08 -14.11 -43.87
N ASP A 3 -6.29 -14.36 -44.93
CA ASP A 3 -4.94 -14.94 -44.80
C ASP A 3 -3.82 -13.91 -44.53
N ALA A 4 -4.05 -12.63 -44.83
CA ALA A 4 -3.01 -11.60 -44.75
C ALA A 4 -2.70 -11.15 -43.31
N ALA A 5 -3.64 -11.33 -42.37
CA ALA A 5 -3.46 -10.94 -40.97
C ALA A 5 -2.60 -11.95 -40.18
N GLY A 6 -2.81 -13.26 -40.40
CA GLY A 6 -2.00 -14.32 -39.79
C GLY A 6 -0.54 -14.28 -40.24
N VAL A 7 -0.30 -13.99 -41.53
CA VAL A 7 1.06 -13.86 -42.09
C VAL A 7 1.81 -12.66 -41.50
N LYS A 8 1.13 -11.54 -41.23
CA LYS A 8 1.76 -10.35 -40.60
C LYS A 8 2.13 -10.58 -39.13
N VAL A 9 1.31 -11.33 -38.38
CA VAL A 9 1.64 -11.72 -36.99
C VAL A 9 2.86 -12.65 -36.97
N ILE A 10 2.93 -13.62 -37.88
CA ILE A 10 4.08 -14.54 -38.02
C ILE A 10 5.36 -13.77 -38.42
N GLN A 11 5.26 -12.83 -39.37
CA GLN A 11 6.39 -12.00 -39.78
C GLN A 11 6.89 -11.07 -38.66
N PHE A 12 5.98 -10.54 -37.84
CA PHE A 12 6.33 -9.76 -36.65
C PHE A 12 7.10 -10.61 -35.62
N PHE A 13 6.63 -11.83 -35.32
CA PHE A 13 7.36 -12.74 -34.42
C PHE A 13 8.70 -13.22 -35.00
N GLN A 14 8.81 -13.43 -36.31
CA GLN A 14 10.07 -13.76 -36.97
C GLN A 14 11.08 -12.59 -36.96
N ALA A 15 10.61 -11.36 -37.08
CA ALA A 15 11.44 -10.15 -37.00
C ALA A 15 11.98 -9.92 -35.57
N VAL A 16 11.15 -10.18 -34.54
CA VAL A 16 11.53 -10.08 -33.13
C VAL A 16 12.44 -11.25 -32.69
N ALA A 17 12.23 -12.45 -33.21
CA ALA A 17 13.05 -13.63 -32.91
C ALA A 17 14.48 -13.56 -33.50
N GLY A 18 14.70 -12.73 -34.52
CA GLY A 18 15.95 -12.67 -35.27
C GLY A 18 16.12 -13.92 -36.12
N ARG A 19 16.33 -13.75 -37.44
CA ARG A 19 16.59 -14.85 -38.39
C ARG A 19 17.57 -15.87 -37.79
N THR A 20 17.03 -17.03 -37.43
CA THR A 20 17.75 -18.28 -37.26
C THR A 20 18.04 -18.81 -38.64
N GLU A 21 19.32 -18.88 -39.01
CA GLU A 21 19.76 -19.48 -40.25
C GLU A 21 19.36 -20.96 -40.30
N ARG A 22 19.04 -21.42 -41.51
CA ARG A 22 18.76 -22.81 -41.86
C ARG A 22 19.98 -23.67 -41.49
N ALA A 23 19.93 -24.32 -40.33
CA ALA A 23 20.77 -25.48 -40.07
C ALA A 23 20.04 -26.72 -40.59
N GLY A 24 20.67 -27.45 -41.50
CA GLY A 24 20.16 -28.70 -42.06
C GLY A 24 19.98 -29.74 -40.95
N GLY A 25 18.72 -30.02 -40.63
CA GLY A 25 18.30 -31.00 -39.65
C GLY A 25 16.78 -30.93 -39.56
N VAL A 26 16.14 -32.08 -39.36
CA VAL A 26 14.67 -32.30 -39.38
C VAL A 26 13.88 -31.35 -38.44
N GLU A 27 14.55 -30.56 -37.60
CA GLU A 27 13.99 -29.57 -36.67
C GLU A 27 13.47 -28.27 -37.32
N GLY A 28 13.70 -28.04 -38.62
CA GLY A 28 13.36 -26.78 -39.31
C GLY A 28 12.19 -26.81 -40.29
N SER A 29 11.33 -27.84 -40.29
CA SER A 29 10.20 -27.87 -41.23
C SER A 29 9.14 -26.80 -40.85
N PRO A 30 8.57 -26.05 -41.83
CA PRO A 30 7.58 -25.01 -41.57
C PRO A 30 6.40 -25.48 -40.70
N GLY A 31 5.99 -26.75 -40.84
CA GLY A 31 4.90 -27.34 -40.07
C GLY A 31 5.20 -27.53 -38.58
N VAL A 32 6.45 -27.83 -38.20
CA VAL A 32 6.85 -28.00 -36.79
C VAL A 32 6.88 -26.65 -36.07
N GLU A 33 7.43 -25.61 -36.70
CA GLU A 33 7.42 -24.25 -36.14
C GLU A 33 6.00 -23.68 -36.05
N ALA A 34 5.15 -23.89 -37.07
CA ALA A 34 3.74 -23.52 -37.01
C ALA A 34 3.01 -24.20 -35.83
N ARG A 35 3.24 -25.50 -35.63
CA ARG A 35 2.66 -26.24 -34.49
C ARG A 35 3.15 -25.71 -33.15
N ARG A 36 4.44 -25.39 -33.01
CA ARG A 36 5.00 -24.79 -31.79
C ARG A 36 4.39 -23.42 -31.48
N ALA A 37 4.20 -22.58 -32.51
CA ALA A 37 3.53 -21.29 -32.36
C ALA A 37 2.06 -21.45 -31.92
N MET A 38 1.33 -22.43 -32.46
CA MET A 38 -0.03 -22.75 -32.01
C MET A 38 -0.05 -23.18 -30.54
N VAL A 39 0.87 -24.05 -30.10
CA VAL A 39 0.96 -24.49 -28.71
C VAL A 39 1.27 -23.31 -27.78
N LEU A 40 2.21 -22.44 -28.15
CA LEU A 40 2.49 -21.23 -27.39
C LEU A 40 1.25 -20.32 -27.32
N GLY A 41 0.54 -20.12 -28.42
CA GLY A 41 -0.72 -19.36 -28.45
C GLY A 41 -1.77 -19.94 -27.50
N ALA A 42 -1.92 -21.27 -27.47
CA ALA A 42 -2.81 -21.94 -26.53
C ALA A 42 -2.39 -21.75 -25.07
N ILE A 43 -1.08 -21.80 -24.76
CA ILE A 43 -0.56 -21.52 -23.41
C ILE A 43 -0.85 -20.07 -23.00
N LEU A 44 -0.67 -19.09 -23.89
CA LEU A 44 -0.96 -17.69 -23.58
C LEU A 44 -2.45 -17.42 -23.41
N LEU A 45 -3.31 -18.08 -24.18
CA LEU A 45 -4.77 -18.03 -23.99
C LEU A 45 -5.19 -18.68 -22.66
N LEU A 46 -4.60 -19.82 -22.31
CA LEU A 46 -4.79 -20.43 -20.99
C LEU A 46 -4.35 -19.47 -19.89
N ALA A 47 -3.17 -18.86 -20.01
CA ALA A 47 -2.65 -17.90 -19.05
C ALA A 47 -3.61 -16.73 -18.84
N LEU A 48 -4.18 -16.18 -19.92
CA LEU A 48 -5.19 -15.12 -19.86
C LEU A 48 -6.49 -15.60 -19.20
N ALA A 49 -6.99 -16.78 -19.58
CA ALA A 49 -8.22 -17.35 -19.02
C ALA A 49 -8.11 -17.55 -17.50
N LEU A 50 -7.00 -18.11 -17.01
CA LEU A 50 -6.76 -18.29 -15.58
C LEU A 50 -6.75 -16.97 -14.82
N ARG A 51 -6.17 -15.91 -15.40
CA ARG A 51 -6.15 -14.57 -14.81
C ARG A 51 -7.53 -13.94 -14.74
N ILE A 52 -8.34 -14.09 -15.79
CA ILE A 52 -9.73 -13.59 -15.81
C ILE A 52 -10.57 -14.34 -14.75
N VAL A 53 -10.47 -15.67 -14.68
CA VAL A 53 -11.17 -16.46 -13.65
C VAL A 53 -10.78 -15.99 -12.26
N TYR A 54 -9.48 -15.85 -11.98
CA TYR A 54 -9.00 -15.35 -10.71
C TYR A 54 -9.56 -13.95 -10.39
N LEU A 55 -9.52 -13.02 -11.35
CA LEU A 55 -10.00 -11.65 -11.17
C LEU A 55 -11.47 -11.60 -10.76
N VAL A 56 -12.31 -12.40 -11.43
CA VAL A 56 -13.74 -12.48 -11.16
C VAL A 56 -13.99 -13.09 -9.78
N GLU A 57 -13.26 -14.14 -9.42
CA GLU A 57 -13.41 -14.79 -8.11
C GLU A 57 -13.01 -13.89 -6.93
N ILE A 58 -12.04 -12.98 -7.09
CA ILE A 58 -11.60 -12.08 -6.00
C ILE A 58 -12.36 -10.74 -5.95
N ALA A 59 -13.26 -10.46 -6.89
CA ALA A 59 -13.92 -9.16 -7.02
C ALA A 59 -14.76 -8.79 -5.78
N ASP A 60 -15.33 -9.79 -5.09
CA ASP A 60 -16.17 -9.59 -3.90
C ASP A 60 -15.37 -9.49 -2.60
N GLN A 61 -14.03 -9.55 -2.65
CA GLN A 61 -13.21 -9.44 -1.45
C GLN A 61 -13.26 -8.00 -0.89
N PRO A 62 -13.36 -7.81 0.45
CA PRO A 62 -13.40 -6.48 1.07
C PRO A 62 -12.16 -5.59 0.78
N LEU A 63 -11.03 -6.19 0.39
CA LEU A 63 -9.80 -5.46 0.08
C LEU A 63 -9.64 -5.13 -1.41
N PHE A 64 -10.60 -5.53 -2.26
CA PHE A 64 -10.55 -5.30 -3.70
C PHE A 64 -10.62 -3.81 -4.04
N ASP A 65 -11.64 -3.13 -3.49
CA ASP A 65 -11.96 -1.70 -3.63
C ASP A 65 -11.71 -0.90 -2.35
N THR A 66 -11.27 -1.54 -1.27
CA THR A 66 -10.80 -0.87 -0.06
C THR A 66 -9.37 -1.32 0.25
N PRO A 67 -8.39 -0.87 -0.55
CA PRO A 67 -7.01 -1.29 -0.38
C PRO A 67 -6.52 -0.96 1.02
N MET A 68 -5.62 -1.79 1.55
CA MET A 68 -5.04 -1.68 2.89
C MET A 68 -3.53 -1.89 2.84
N GLY A 69 -2.78 -1.37 3.83
CA GLY A 69 -1.32 -1.53 3.87
C GLY A 69 -0.61 -0.88 2.68
N ASP A 70 0.29 -1.61 2.02
CA ASP A 70 1.03 -1.08 0.86
C ASP A 70 0.16 -0.73 -0.36
N PRO A 71 -0.85 -1.54 -0.76
CA PRO A 71 -1.84 -1.13 -1.75
C PRO A 71 -2.49 0.22 -1.45
N TRP A 72 -2.88 0.45 -0.19
CA TRP A 72 -3.46 1.74 0.25
C TRP A 72 -2.45 2.87 0.10
N TYR A 73 -1.20 2.66 0.52
CA TYR A 73 -0.15 3.67 0.35
C TYR A 73 0.06 4.05 -1.12
N HIS A 74 0.05 3.07 -2.02
CA HIS A 74 0.16 3.33 -3.46
C HIS A 74 -1.04 4.13 -3.97
N ASP A 75 -2.24 3.78 -3.53
CA ASP A 75 -3.47 4.50 -3.86
C ASP A 75 -3.45 5.97 -3.37
N GLU A 76 -3.15 6.20 -2.09
CA GLU A 76 -3.05 7.55 -1.52
C GLU A 76 -2.00 8.41 -2.23
N TRP A 77 -0.87 7.82 -2.61
CA TRP A 77 0.13 8.56 -3.37
C TRP A 77 -0.40 8.98 -4.75
N THR A 78 -1.25 8.17 -5.39
CA THR A 78 -1.87 8.58 -6.67
C THR A 78 -2.85 9.73 -6.48
N LYS A 79 -3.64 9.74 -5.39
CA LYS A 79 -4.53 10.85 -5.03
C LYS A 79 -3.72 12.12 -4.78
N ARG A 80 -2.59 12.02 -4.08
CA ARG A 80 -1.64 13.13 -3.91
C ARG A 80 -1.06 13.65 -5.22
N ILE A 81 -0.75 12.78 -6.18
CA ILE A 81 -0.29 13.23 -7.51
C ILE A 81 -1.38 14.06 -8.21
N ALA A 82 -2.66 13.70 -8.03
CA ALA A 82 -3.78 14.45 -8.60
C ALA A 82 -3.98 15.82 -7.93
N THR A 83 -3.73 15.95 -6.62
CA THR A 83 -3.93 17.20 -5.86
C THR A 83 -2.69 18.10 -5.81
N GLU A 84 -1.50 17.53 -5.56
CA GLU A 84 -0.21 18.24 -5.42
C GLU A 84 0.55 18.38 -6.76
N GLY A 85 0.11 17.65 -7.79
CA GLY A 85 0.76 17.59 -9.11
C GLY A 85 1.89 16.56 -9.22
N TRP A 86 2.30 16.27 -10.46
CA TRP A 86 3.26 15.21 -10.81
C TRP A 86 4.67 15.39 -10.24
N LEU A 87 5.06 16.61 -9.90
CA LEU A 87 6.37 16.87 -9.30
C LEU A 87 6.38 16.55 -7.80
N GLY A 88 5.25 16.66 -7.10
CA GLY A 88 5.16 16.57 -5.64
C GLY A 88 5.99 17.62 -4.90
N THR A 89 6.06 17.51 -3.58
CA THR A 89 6.64 18.54 -2.70
C THR A 89 7.92 18.11 -1.98
N GLU A 90 8.11 16.80 -1.74
CA GLU A 90 9.23 16.28 -0.95
C GLU A 90 10.02 15.21 -1.69
N SER A 91 11.29 15.00 -1.31
CA SER A 91 12.10 13.85 -1.76
C SER A 91 11.41 12.52 -1.55
N PHE A 92 11.59 11.58 -2.48
CA PHE A 92 10.90 10.30 -2.41
C PHE A 92 11.38 9.44 -1.23
N PHE A 93 10.43 9.04 -0.38
CA PHE A 93 10.67 8.03 0.64
C PHE A 93 10.63 6.61 0.07
N ARG A 94 9.77 6.33 -0.92
CA ARG A 94 9.68 5.03 -1.63
C ARG A 94 9.93 5.19 -3.12
N ALA A 95 10.23 4.10 -3.83
CA ALA A 95 10.53 4.17 -5.27
C ALA A 95 9.29 4.60 -6.09
N PRO A 96 9.41 5.54 -7.03
CA PRO A 96 8.26 6.23 -7.61
C PRO A 96 7.56 5.51 -8.77
N LEU A 97 8.21 4.56 -9.48
CA LEU A 97 7.70 4.14 -10.80
C LEU A 97 6.27 3.57 -10.75
N TYR A 98 5.97 2.73 -9.76
CA TYR A 98 4.67 2.05 -9.67
C TYR A 98 3.51 3.00 -9.29
N PRO A 99 3.61 3.85 -8.25
CA PRO A 99 2.63 4.90 -7.99
C PRO A 99 2.37 5.82 -9.20
N TYR A 100 3.41 6.21 -9.94
CA TYR A 100 3.25 7.04 -11.14
C TYR A 100 2.54 6.29 -12.27
N LEU A 101 2.81 4.99 -12.44
CA LEU A 101 2.07 4.14 -13.37
C LEU A 101 0.59 4.04 -12.97
N LEU A 102 0.30 3.83 -11.68
CA LEU A 102 -1.07 3.80 -11.19
C LEU A 102 -1.79 5.13 -11.41
N ALA A 103 -1.12 6.26 -11.17
CA ALA A 103 -1.70 7.58 -11.38
C ALA A 103 -2.13 7.77 -12.84
N LEU A 104 -1.31 7.33 -13.81
CA LEU A 104 -1.67 7.35 -15.23
C LEU A 104 -2.91 6.48 -15.53
N ILE A 105 -2.99 5.29 -14.93
CA ILE A 105 -4.12 4.37 -15.13
C ILE A 105 -5.40 4.96 -14.52
N PHE A 106 -5.33 5.47 -13.30
CA PHE A 106 -6.47 6.05 -12.59
C PHE A 106 -6.97 7.35 -13.24
N GLN A 107 -6.08 8.15 -13.83
CA GLN A 107 -6.46 9.35 -14.58
C GLN A 107 -7.35 9.00 -15.80
N VAL A 108 -7.13 7.85 -16.44
CA VAL A 108 -7.91 7.42 -17.62
C VAL A 108 -9.15 6.60 -17.25
N SER A 109 -9.17 6.00 -16.06
CA SER A 109 -10.20 5.05 -15.62
C SER A 109 -11.13 5.58 -14.53
N ASP A 110 -11.08 6.89 -14.25
CA ASP A 110 -11.84 7.53 -13.17
C ASP A 110 -11.65 6.80 -11.82
N HIS A 111 -10.38 6.54 -11.49
CA HIS A 111 -9.95 5.86 -10.27
C HIS A 111 -10.54 4.44 -10.06
N SER A 112 -10.87 3.74 -11.14
CA SER A 112 -11.34 2.34 -11.06
C SER A 112 -10.24 1.38 -10.62
N TYR A 113 -10.47 0.66 -9.51
CA TYR A 113 -9.59 -0.40 -9.01
C TYR A 113 -9.50 -1.65 -9.91
N LEU A 114 -10.40 -1.80 -10.88
CA LEU A 114 -10.36 -2.89 -11.85
C LEU A 114 -9.30 -2.64 -12.94
N ALA A 115 -9.16 -1.40 -13.40
CA ALA A 115 -8.27 -1.02 -14.49
C ALA A 115 -6.79 -1.40 -14.26
N PRO A 116 -6.15 -1.07 -13.13
CA PRO A 116 -4.75 -1.46 -12.89
C PRO A 116 -4.58 -2.98 -12.83
N ARG A 117 -5.56 -3.73 -12.32
CA ARG A 117 -5.51 -5.20 -12.29
C ARG A 117 -5.55 -5.81 -13.70
N ILE A 118 -6.39 -5.26 -14.59
CA ILE A 118 -6.41 -5.67 -16.01
C ILE A 118 -5.03 -5.41 -16.67
N VAL A 119 -4.44 -4.23 -16.45
CA VAL A 119 -3.11 -3.89 -16.98
C VAL A 119 -2.04 -4.85 -16.44
N GLN A 120 -2.08 -5.17 -15.15
CA GLN A 120 -1.15 -6.11 -14.53
C GLN A 120 -1.31 -7.53 -15.04
N MET A 121 -2.54 -8.00 -15.30
CA MET A 121 -2.78 -9.31 -15.90
C MET A 121 -2.27 -9.37 -17.33
N ALA A 122 -2.41 -8.30 -18.11
CA ALA A 122 -1.80 -8.20 -19.43
C ALA A 122 -0.26 -8.24 -19.35
N MET A 123 0.35 -7.54 -18.39
CA MET A 123 1.78 -7.67 -18.09
C MET A 123 2.17 -9.09 -17.67
N GLY A 124 1.31 -9.78 -16.91
CA GLY A 124 1.48 -11.18 -16.54
C GLY A 124 1.56 -12.12 -17.74
N VAL A 125 0.62 -12.01 -18.68
CA VAL A 125 0.63 -12.77 -19.94
C VAL A 125 1.87 -12.45 -20.78
N LEU A 126 2.27 -11.17 -20.85
CA LEU A 126 3.53 -10.77 -21.47
C LEU A 126 4.72 -11.44 -20.77
N GLY A 127 4.74 -11.48 -19.44
CA GLY A 127 5.74 -12.18 -18.63
C GLY A 127 5.87 -13.66 -19.01
N ILE A 128 4.75 -14.37 -19.25
CA ILE A 128 4.77 -15.77 -19.71
C ILE A 128 5.44 -15.90 -21.08
N PHE A 129 5.15 -14.98 -22.01
CA PHE A 129 5.82 -14.94 -23.30
C PHE A 129 7.32 -14.63 -23.17
N LEU A 130 7.71 -13.74 -22.25
CA LEU A 130 9.11 -13.44 -21.98
C LEU A 130 9.86 -14.63 -21.35
N ILE A 131 9.21 -15.43 -20.49
CA ILE A 131 9.76 -16.70 -19.97
C ILE A 131 10.03 -17.69 -21.11
N TYR A 132 9.12 -17.80 -22.09
CA TYR A 132 9.33 -18.59 -23.29
C TYR A 132 10.59 -18.12 -24.05
N LEU A 133 10.71 -16.81 -24.32
CA LEU A 133 11.86 -16.25 -25.01
C LEU A 133 13.17 -16.45 -24.24
N LEU A 134 13.15 -16.27 -22.92
CA LEU A 134 14.31 -16.48 -22.05
C LEU A 134 14.77 -17.94 -22.12
N SER A 135 13.84 -18.88 -22.01
CA SER A 135 14.13 -20.31 -22.10
C SER A 135 14.68 -20.72 -23.47
N ARG A 136 14.13 -20.16 -24.56
CA ARG A 136 14.69 -20.33 -25.92
C ARG A 136 16.12 -19.80 -26.01
N ARG A 137 16.41 -18.67 -25.38
CA ARG A 137 17.77 -18.08 -25.37
C ARG A 137 18.76 -18.92 -24.56
N LEU A 138 18.35 -19.45 -23.41
CA LEU A 138 19.23 -20.22 -22.53
C LEU A 138 19.57 -21.60 -23.10
N PHE A 139 18.58 -22.33 -23.65
CA PHE A 139 18.78 -23.75 -23.97
C PHE A 139 18.65 -24.11 -25.44
N SER A 140 18.19 -23.18 -26.29
CA SER A 140 17.89 -23.42 -27.71
C SER A 140 16.92 -24.58 -28.00
N ASP A 141 16.28 -25.17 -26.99
CA ASP A 141 15.26 -26.23 -27.10
C ASP A 141 13.85 -25.63 -26.96
N ALA A 142 13.02 -25.81 -27.98
CA ALA A 142 11.66 -25.26 -28.00
C ALA A 142 10.72 -25.99 -27.03
N ARG A 143 10.95 -27.27 -26.75
CA ARG A 143 10.16 -28.04 -25.79
C ARG A 143 10.37 -27.50 -24.38
N VAL A 144 11.61 -27.20 -24.01
CA VAL A 144 11.95 -26.57 -22.71
C VAL A 144 11.25 -25.23 -22.58
N ALA A 145 11.26 -24.41 -23.64
CA ALA A 145 10.59 -23.12 -23.61
C ALA A 145 9.06 -23.21 -23.50
N LEU A 146 8.43 -24.17 -24.19
CA LEU A 146 6.98 -24.40 -24.06
C LEU A 146 6.62 -24.90 -22.65
N VAL A 147 7.37 -25.86 -22.09
CA VAL A 147 7.16 -26.33 -20.72
C VAL A 147 7.37 -25.20 -19.71
N ALA A 148 8.41 -24.37 -19.88
CA ALA A 148 8.65 -23.21 -19.04
C ALA A 148 7.49 -22.21 -19.08
N SER A 149 6.95 -21.90 -20.27
CA SER A 149 5.79 -21.01 -20.39
C SER A 149 4.53 -21.60 -19.74
N LEU A 150 4.32 -22.91 -19.85
CA LEU A 150 3.19 -23.59 -19.18
C LEU A 150 3.37 -23.56 -17.65
N MET A 151 4.57 -23.84 -17.14
CA MET A 151 4.88 -23.74 -15.71
C MET A 151 4.63 -22.32 -15.19
N GLY A 152 5.05 -21.30 -15.93
CA GLY A 152 4.78 -19.90 -15.57
C GLY A 152 3.29 -19.57 -15.61
N ALA A 153 2.55 -20.05 -16.61
CA ALA A 153 1.11 -19.83 -16.73
C ALA A 153 0.32 -20.42 -15.56
N LEU A 154 0.79 -21.53 -15.00
CA LEU A 154 0.19 -22.26 -13.86
C LEU A 154 0.77 -21.86 -12.50
N TYR A 155 1.75 -20.94 -12.44
CA TYR A 155 2.39 -20.56 -11.19
C TYR A 155 1.50 -19.58 -10.40
N GLY A 156 0.69 -20.10 -9.48
CA GLY A 156 -0.38 -19.36 -8.81
C GLY A 156 0.04 -18.07 -8.11
N ILE A 157 1.29 -17.98 -7.61
CA ILE A 157 1.80 -16.77 -6.95
C ILE A 157 2.00 -15.61 -7.93
N LEU A 158 2.30 -15.87 -9.21
CA LEU A 158 2.30 -14.80 -10.23
C LEU A 158 0.90 -14.24 -10.42
N ILE A 159 -0.11 -15.11 -10.52
CA ILE A 159 -1.52 -14.72 -10.68
C ILE A 159 -2.00 -13.92 -9.47
N TYR A 160 -1.65 -14.36 -8.25
CA TYR A 160 -1.98 -13.66 -7.01
C TYR A 160 -1.53 -12.20 -7.03
N PHE A 161 -0.23 -11.96 -7.28
CA PHE A 161 0.32 -10.59 -7.25
C PHE A 161 -0.12 -9.72 -8.43
N GLU A 162 -0.60 -10.32 -9.53
CA GLU A 162 -1.23 -9.57 -10.63
C GLU A 162 -2.63 -9.03 -10.25
N GLY A 163 -3.30 -9.64 -9.28
CA GLY A 163 -4.56 -9.15 -8.71
C GLY A 163 -4.39 -8.15 -7.56
N GLU A 164 -3.17 -7.91 -7.09
CA GLU A 164 -2.88 -6.97 -6.02
C GLU A 164 -2.34 -5.64 -6.60
N LEU A 165 -2.67 -4.49 -6.00
CA LEU A 165 -2.12 -3.20 -6.43
C LEU A 165 -0.67 -3.03 -5.96
N LEU A 166 0.22 -3.88 -6.47
CA LEU A 166 1.61 -4.00 -6.04
C LEU A 166 2.57 -4.11 -7.23
N ILE A 167 3.82 -3.73 -6.94
CA ILE A 167 4.95 -3.69 -7.86
C ILE A 167 5.31 -5.01 -8.62
N PRO A 168 5.13 -6.25 -8.09
CA PRO A 168 5.76 -7.45 -8.65
C PRO A 168 5.54 -7.72 -10.15
N SER A 169 4.33 -7.53 -10.67
CA SER A 169 4.02 -7.80 -12.09
C SER A 169 4.84 -6.92 -13.04
N LEU A 170 5.05 -5.66 -12.67
CA LEU A 170 5.90 -4.73 -13.41
C LEU A 170 7.38 -5.16 -13.37
N LEU A 171 7.88 -5.54 -12.19
CA LEU A 171 9.27 -5.99 -12.05
C LEU A 171 9.58 -7.24 -12.85
N VAL A 172 8.69 -8.22 -12.86
CA VAL A 172 8.86 -9.46 -13.64
C VAL A 172 9.10 -9.15 -15.12
N VAL A 173 8.30 -8.25 -15.71
CA VAL A 173 8.46 -7.85 -17.12
C VAL A 173 9.77 -7.10 -17.34
N LEU A 174 10.10 -6.14 -16.47
CA LEU A 174 11.31 -5.32 -16.59
C LEU A 174 12.59 -6.15 -16.44
N ASP A 175 12.65 -7.04 -15.45
CA ASP A 175 13.84 -7.82 -15.14
C ASP A 175 14.12 -8.88 -16.22
N ILE A 176 13.09 -9.61 -16.68
CA ILE A 176 13.26 -10.58 -17.78
C ILE A 176 13.64 -9.83 -19.06
N GLY A 177 12.99 -8.69 -19.33
CA GLY A 177 13.30 -7.82 -20.46
C GLY A 177 14.77 -7.38 -20.45
N ALA A 178 15.26 -6.88 -19.31
CA ALA A 178 16.64 -6.43 -19.14
C ALA A 178 17.63 -7.56 -19.46
N ILE A 179 17.43 -8.75 -18.88
CA ILE A 179 18.29 -9.90 -19.13
C ILE A 179 18.19 -10.40 -20.57
N LEU A 180 17.00 -10.46 -21.17
CA LEU A 180 16.82 -10.83 -22.58
C LEU A 180 17.56 -9.89 -23.54
N VAL A 181 17.53 -8.59 -23.26
CA VAL A 181 18.23 -7.56 -24.03
C VAL A 181 19.74 -7.69 -23.82
N LEU A 182 20.23 -7.93 -22.59
CA LEU A 182 21.65 -8.21 -22.29
C LEU A 182 22.15 -9.44 -23.06
N LEU A 183 21.43 -10.56 -22.98
CA LEU A 183 21.73 -11.78 -23.73
C LEU A 183 21.73 -11.52 -25.25
N GLY A 184 20.81 -10.67 -25.71
CA GLY A 184 20.71 -10.25 -27.11
C GLY A 184 21.88 -9.36 -27.54
N ALA A 185 22.38 -8.51 -26.64
CA ALA A 185 23.52 -7.64 -26.85
C ALA A 185 24.81 -8.46 -26.88
N HIS A 186 24.93 -9.46 -26.02
CA HIS A 186 26.06 -10.37 -25.99
C HIS A 186 26.18 -11.19 -27.30
N ARG A 187 25.08 -11.75 -27.80
CA ARG A 187 25.11 -12.53 -29.06
C ARG A 187 25.31 -11.69 -30.32
N ARG A 188 24.67 -10.52 -30.38
CA ARG A 188 24.73 -9.61 -31.53
C ARG A 188 24.88 -8.18 -31.01
N PRO A 189 26.11 -7.73 -30.75
CA PRO A 189 26.38 -6.44 -30.11
C PRO A 189 25.91 -5.29 -30.99
N ARG A 190 24.95 -4.53 -30.48
CA ARG A 190 24.44 -3.29 -31.07
C ARG A 190 24.33 -2.26 -29.96
N MET A 191 24.70 -1.01 -30.24
CA MET A 191 24.70 0.06 -29.24
C MET A 191 23.35 0.21 -28.52
N TRP A 192 22.25 0.14 -29.29
CA TRP A 192 20.90 0.31 -28.76
C TRP A 192 20.47 -0.80 -27.79
N LYS A 193 21.08 -1.99 -27.86
CA LYS A 193 20.80 -3.07 -26.91
C LYS A 193 21.49 -2.84 -25.57
N TRP A 194 22.73 -2.33 -25.57
CA TRP A 194 23.43 -2.02 -24.32
C TRP A 194 22.74 -0.89 -23.57
N ILE A 195 22.41 0.19 -24.26
CA ILE A 195 21.63 1.29 -23.65
C ILE A 195 20.20 0.84 -23.29
N GLY A 196 19.54 0.03 -24.12
CA GLY A 196 18.20 -0.51 -23.84
C GLY A 196 18.17 -1.43 -22.62
N ALA A 197 19.20 -2.27 -22.42
CA ALA A 197 19.37 -3.04 -21.19
C ALA A 197 19.55 -2.12 -19.97
N GLY A 198 20.38 -1.08 -20.11
CA GLY A 198 20.55 -0.06 -19.08
C GLY A 198 19.25 0.66 -18.72
N ILE A 199 18.44 1.04 -19.72
CA ILE A 199 17.13 1.68 -19.52
C ILE A 199 16.19 0.76 -18.73
N LEU A 200 16.11 -0.53 -19.10
CA LEU A 200 15.26 -1.49 -18.39
C LEU A 200 15.74 -1.74 -16.95
N LEU A 201 17.06 -1.81 -16.73
CA LEU A 201 17.62 -1.88 -15.38
C LEU A 201 17.36 -0.60 -14.57
N GLY A 202 17.42 0.57 -15.22
CA GLY A 202 17.08 1.85 -14.61
C GLY A 202 15.60 1.95 -14.22
N LEU A 203 14.68 1.51 -15.09
CA LEU A 203 13.25 1.41 -14.80
C LEU A 203 12.99 0.43 -13.65
N SER A 204 13.62 -0.74 -13.67
CA SER A 204 13.56 -1.69 -12.57
C SER A 204 14.09 -1.06 -11.27
N ALA A 205 15.15 -0.25 -11.32
CA ALA A 205 15.71 0.42 -10.14
C ALA A 205 14.77 1.46 -9.53
N ILE A 206 14.08 2.26 -10.35
CA ILE A 206 13.11 3.24 -9.86
C ILE A 206 11.76 2.61 -9.48
N ALA A 207 11.53 1.34 -9.81
CA ALA A 207 10.47 0.52 -9.21
C ALA A 207 10.92 -0.15 -7.91
N ARG A 208 12.17 -0.64 -7.88
CA ARG A 208 12.77 -1.33 -6.74
C ARG A 208 14.29 -1.18 -6.73
N PRO A 209 14.83 -0.32 -5.84
CA PRO A 209 16.27 0.02 -5.86
C PRO A 209 17.23 -1.14 -5.61
N ASN A 210 16.77 -2.26 -5.05
CA ASN A 210 17.63 -3.41 -4.75
C ASN A 210 18.24 -4.07 -5.99
N ILE A 211 17.63 -3.91 -7.17
CA ILE A 211 18.23 -4.37 -8.45
C ILE A 211 19.59 -3.71 -8.72
N LEU A 212 19.91 -2.57 -8.11
CA LEU A 212 21.23 -1.94 -8.25
C LEU A 212 22.36 -2.80 -7.68
N LEU A 213 22.08 -3.74 -6.76
CA LEU A 213 23.05 -4.72 -6.28
C LEU A 213 23.43 -5.76 -7.37
N PHE A 214 22.59 -5.92 -8.40
CA PHE A 214 22.90 -6.77 -9.56
C PHE A 214 23.80 -6.05 -10.57
N LEU A 215 23.77 -4.70 -10.63
CA LEU A 215 24.48 -3.91 -11.64
C LEU A 215 26.01 -4.18 -11.66
N PRO A 216 26.75 -4.26 -10.53
CA PRO A 216 28.17 -4.61 -10.56
C PRO A 216 28.45 -5.95 -11.24
N PHE A 217 27.56 -6.93 -11.06
CA PHE A 217 27.68 -8.24 -11.69
C PHE A 217 27.36 -8.21 -13.19
N VAL A 218 26.43 -7.34 -13.62
CA VAL A 218 26.20 -7.07 -15.05
C VAL A 218 27.47 -6.49 -15.68
N LEU A 219 28.09 -5.48 -15.05
CA LEU A 219 29.31 -4.86 -15.56
C LEU A 219 30.48 -5.84 -15.59
N ALA A 220 30.66 -6.63 -14.52
CA ALA A 220 31.65 -7.69 -14.47
C ALA A 220 31.41 -8.76 -15.54
N TRP A 221 30.16 -9.14 -15.79
CA TRP A 221 29.79 -10.08 -16.84
C TRP A 221 30.08 -9.51 -18.24
N ILE A 222 29.74 -8.24 -18.51
CA ILE A 222 30.10 -7.56 -19.77
C ILE A 222 31.62 -7.59 -19.96
N TRP A 223 32.38 -7.26 -18.91
CA TRP A 223 33.84 -7.28 -18.94
C TRP A 223 34.42 -8.68 -19.19
N TRP A 224 33.99 -9.67 -18.40
CA TRP A 224 34.46 -11.05 -18.49
C TRP A 224 34.11 -11.69 -19.83
N SER A 225 32.91 -11.43 -20.34
CA SER A 225 32.44 -11.89 -21.64
C SER A 225 33.29 -11.38 -22.81
N ALA A 226 34.09 -10.32 -22.60
CA ALA A 226 35.08 -9.83 -23.55
C ALA A 226 36.47 -10.48 -23.41
N GLY A 227 36.81 -11.06 -22.25
CA GLY A 227 38.16 -11.56 -21.92
C GLY A 227 38.35 -13.08 -22.01
N ALA A 228 37.27 -13.89 -21.95
CA ALA A 228 37.35 -15.36 -21.89
C ALA A 228 37.86 -16.06 -23.19
N GLY A 229 38.31 -15.32 -24.20
CA GLY A 229 38.74 -15.83 -25.51
C GLY A 229 40.26 -16.02 -25.71
N ALA A 230 41.11 -15.82 -24.70
CA ALA A 230 42.57 -15.95 -24.88
C ALA A 230 43.12 -17.38 -24.73
N ARG A 231 42.29 -18.38 -24.41
CA ARG A 231 42.76 -19.75 -24.12
C ARG A 231 41.86 -20.84 -24.71
N SER A 232 41.97 -21.04 -26.03
CA SER A 232 41.94 -22.36 -26.68
C SER A 232 41.88 -22.16 -28.19
N GLY A 233 43.04 -22.27 -28.84
CA GLY A 233 43.08 -22.75 -30.21
C GLY A 233 42.93 -24.26 -30.15
N THR A 234 41.84 -24.80 -30.69
CA THR A 234 41.83 -26.09 -31.38
C THR A 234 40.56 -26.21 -32.21
N GLU A 235 40.77 -26.75 -33.40
CA GLU A 235 39.84 -26.97 -34.48
C GLU A 235 38.70 -27.92 -34.08
N SER A 236 37.45 -27.47 -34.25
CA SER A 236 36.36 -28.32 -34.72
C SER A 236 35.28 -27.42 -35.27
N GLY A 237 35.14 -27.44 -36.60
CA GLY A 237 34.07 -26.75 -37.28
C GLY A 237 32.76 -27.48 -37.01
N GLU A 238 31.89 -26.88 -36.21
CA GLU A 238 30.43 -26.84 -36.36
C GLU A 238 29.82 -26.19 -35.11
N THR A 239 28.77 -25.39 -35.34
CA THR A 239 27.93 -24.62 -34.40
C THR A 239 28.42 -23.21 -33.98
N SER A 240 27.64 -22.23 -34.45
CA SER A 240 27.53 -20.82 -34.08
C SER A 240 28.28 -20.36 -32.82
N ALA A 241 29.56 -20.01 -32.98
CA ALA A 241 30.33 -19.33 -31.95
C ALA A 241 29.75 -17.92 -31.67
N PRO A 242 29.66 -17.47 -30.39
CA PRO A 242 29.15 -16.15 -30.06
C PRO A 242 30.02 -15.04 -30.71
N VAL A 243 29.35 -14.04 -31.31
CA VAL A 243 30.01 -12.89 -31.95
C VAL A 243 30.69 -12.05 -30.87
N ARG A 244 32.02 -12.15 -30.86
CA ARG A 244 32.98 -11.57 -29.92
C ARG A 244 32.87 -10.04 -29.84
N ILE A 245 32.89 -9.46 -28.64
CA ILE A 245 33.27 -8.04 -28.45
C ILE A 245 34.79 -7.98 -28.63
N SER A 246 35.24 -7.86 -29.87
CA SER A 246 36.63 -8.14 -30.27
C SER A 246 37.68 -7.11 -29.80
N SER A 247 37.29 -6.03 -29.11
CA SER A 247 38.25 -5.03 -28.63
C SER A 247 37.85 -4.39 -27.31
N ARG A 248 38.86 -4.08 -26.49
CA ARG A 248 38.71 -3.34 -25.21
C ARG A 248 37.90 -2.06 -25.37
N ARG A 249 38.04 -1.36 -26.51
CA ARG A 249 37.24 -0.16 -26.83
C ARG A 249 35.75 -0.46 -26.92
N ARG A 250 35.35 -1.57 -27.57
CA ARG A 250 33.94 -1.96 -27.68
C ARG A 250 33.37 -2.41 -26.34
N THR A 251 34.17 -3.05 -25.48
CA THR A 251 33.76 -3.41 -24.12
C THR A 251 33.53 -2.17 -23.26
N LEU A 252 34.45 -1.20 -23.30
CA LEU A 252 34.26 0.08 -22.62
C LEU A 252 33.03 0.83 -23.13
N ALA A 253 32.78 0.82 -24.45
CA ALA A 253 31.58 1.40 -25.02
C ALA A 253 30.30 0.68 -24.55
N ALA A 254 30.30 -0.65 -24.45
CA ALA A 254 29.16 -1.42 -23.93
C ALA A 254 28.87 -1.10 -22.45
N LEU A 255 29.92 -1.03 -21.62
CA LEU A 255 29.81 -0.63 -20.22
C LEU A 255 29.26 0.79 -20.08
N ALA A 256 29.82 1.74 -20.84
CA ALA A 256 29.38 3.13 -20.83
C ALA A 256 27.92 3.25 -21.28
N LEU A 257 27.52 2.59 -22.39
CA LEU A 257 26.15 2.62 -22.89
C LEU A 257 25.15 2.01 -21.89
N CYS A 258 25.51 0.91 -21.23
CA CYS A 258 24.68 0.31 -20.19
C CYS A 258 24.51 1.26 -19.00
N LEU A 259 25.60 1.85 -18.50
CA LEU A 259 25.57 2.83 -17.41
C LEU A 259 24.81 4.11 -17.80
N CYS A 260 24.97 4.59 -19.02
CA CYS A 260 24.19 5.72 -19.55
C CYS A 260 22.70 5.38 -19.59
N GLY A 261 22.32 4.17 -20.00
CA GLY A 261 20.92 3.74 -19.99
C GLY A 261 20.31 3.77 -18.58
N VAL A 262 21.04 3.26 -17.57
CA VAL A 262 20.62 3.35 -16.16
C VAL A 262 20.53 4.81 -15.72
N GLY A 263 21.56 5.59 -16.01
CA GLY A 263 21.67 7.00 -15.63
C GLY A 263 20.56 7.88 -16.22
N VAL A 264 20.15 7.66 -17.47
CA VAL A 264 19.06 8.41 -18.13
C VAL A 264 17.72 8.24 -17.39
N ILE A 265 17.52 7.11 -16.71
CA ILE A 265 16.28 6.86 -15.95
C ILE A 265 16.42 7.29 -14.48
N VAL A 266 17.57 7.02 -13.86
CA VAL A 266 17.78 7.31 -12.43
C VAL A 266 18.05 8.80 -12.20
N ALA A 267 18.83 9.46 -13.07
CA ALA A 267 19.24 10.85 -12.86
C ALA A 267 18.07 11.84 -12.77
N PRO A 268 17.01 11.77 -13.59
CA PRO A 268 15.84 12.64 -13.43
C PRO A 268 15.19 12.53 -12.04
N VAL A 269 15.10 11.31 -11.50
CA VAL A 269 14.57 11.07 -10.14
C VAL A 269 15.49 11.70 -9.09
N THR A 270 16.81 11.48 -9.20
CA THR A 270 17.80 12.10 -8.30
C THR A 270 17.76 13.62 -8.34
N ILE A 271 17.72 14.20 -9.54
CA ILE A 271 17.68 15.66 -9.73
C ILE A 271 16.41 16.22 -9.11
N ARG A 272 15.25 15.59 -9.36
CA ARG A 272 13.98 15.99 -8.76
C ARG A 272 14.02 15.94 -7.23
N ASN A 273 14.57 14.87 -6.64
CA ASN A 273 14.75 14.77 -5.19
C ASN A 273 15.63 15.91 -4.65
N TYR A 274 16.74 16.21 -5.33
CA TYR A 274 17.62 17.29 -4.94
C TYR A 274 16.93 18.67 -5.03
N MET A 275 16.21 18.93 -6.12
CA MET A 275 15.50 20.21 -6.34
C MET A 275 14.42 20.48 -5.27
N LEU A 276 13.71 19.45 -4.81
CA LEU A 276 12.59 19.62 -3.89
C LEU A 276 12.99 19.46 -2.43
N GLY A 277 13.91 18.55 -2.11
CA GLY A 277 14.31 18.26 -0.74
C GLY A 277 15.66 18.79 -0.31
N GLY A 278 16.45 19.41 -1.21
CA GLY A 278 17.82 19.85 -0.94
C GLY A 278 18.78 18.71 -0.58
N ASP A 279 18.38 17.45 -0.79
CA ASP A 279 19.05 16.24 -0.36
C ASP A 279 19.27 15.31 -1.55
N LEU A 280 20.49 14.80 -1.73
CA LEU A 280 20.89 14.00 -2.89
C LEU A 280 20.43 12.53 -2.75
N VAL A 281 19.12 12.32 -2.64
CA VAL A 281 18.51 11.00 -2.58
C VAL A 281 18.48 10.38 -3.98
N LEU A 282 19.26 9.31 -4.21
CA LEU A 282 19.43 8.69 -5.53
C LEU A 282 18.10 8.22 -6.15
N ILE A 283 17.28 7.50 -5.39
CA ILE A 283 15.94 7.08 -5.84
C ILE A 283 14.95 7.28 -4.71
N ALA A 284 15.22 6.64 -3.58
CA ALA A 284 14.37 6.68 -2.40
C ALA A 284 15.19 6.41 -1.11
N SER A 285 14.68 6.84 0.05
CA SER A 285 15.45 6.88 1.32
C SER A 285 15.06 5.82 2.37
N GLN A 286 14.04 4.99 2.12
CA GLN A 286 13.54 3.95 3.02
C GLN A 286 14.48 2.77 3.29
N GLY A 287 15.62 2.68 2.58
CA GLY A 287 16.57 1.57 2.71
C GLY A 287 17.07 1.37 4.16
N GLY A 288 17.48 2.44 4.85
CA GLY A 288 18.01 2.35 6.20
C GLY A 288 17.01 1.74 7.20
N ILE A 289 15.79 2.27 7.24
CA ILE A 289 14.77 1.78 8.18
C ILE A 289 14.34 0.35 7.86
N ASN A 290 14.20 -0.01 6.58
CA ASN A 290 13.87 -1.38 6.21
C ASN A 290 14.99 -2.36 6.60
N LEU A 291 16.26 -1.94 6.51
CA LEU A 291 17.37 -2.77 6.96
C LEU A 291 17.29 -3.00 8.47
N TYR A 292 16.99 -1.95 9.25
CA TYR A 292 16.81 -2.06 10.70
C TYR A 292 15.61 -2.93 11.08
N LEU A 293 14.45 -2.74 10.44
CA LEU A 293 13.26 -3.57 10.66
C LEU A 293 13.54 -5.07 10.41
N GLY A 294 14.38 -5.38 9.43
CA GLY A 294 14.80 -6.74 9.15
C GLY A 294 15.84 -7.32 10.13
N ASN A 295 16.59 -6.50 10.86
CA ASN A 295 17.80 -6.94 11.58
C ASN A 295 17.92 -6.43 13.03
N ASN A 296 16.89 -5.79 13.57
CA ASN A 296 16.87 -5.38 14.97
C ASN A 296 16.78 -6.61 15.92
N PRO A 297 17.02 -6.44 17.24
CA PRO A 297 17.11 -7.56 18.18
C PRO A 297 15.85 -8.44 18.30
N VAL A 298 14.66 -7.93 17.94
CA VAL A 298 13.41 -8.72 17.97
C VAL A 298 12.95 -9.17 16.58
N ALA A 299 13.77 -8.93 15.54
CA ALA A 299 13.43 -9.30 14.18
C ALA A 299 13.35 -10.82 14.00
N ASP A 300 12.24 -11.28 13.42
CA ASP A 300 12.01 -12.70 13.13
C ASP A 300 12.50 -13.12 11.73
N GLY A 301 12.86 -12.13 10.90
CA GLY A 301 13.33 -12.31 9.52
C GLY A 301 12.24 -12.43 8.46
N ARG A 302 10.97 -12.42 8.86
CA ARG A 302 9.78 -12.55 8.00
C ARG A 302 8.96 -11.26 7.95
N THR A 303 8.86 -10.57 9.08
CA THR A 303 7.97 -9.42 9.27
C THR A 303 8.75 -8.15 9.61
N ALA A 304 8.20 -7.01 9.22
CA ALA A 304 8.75 -5.70 9.54
C ALA A 304 8.31 -5.27 10.96
N ARG A 305 8.97 -5.80 11.99
CA ARG A 305 8.65 -5.51 13.40
C ARG A 305 9.61 -4.50 14.00
N MET A 306 9.07 -3.51 14.72
CA MET A 306 9.87 -2.69 15.63
C MET A 306 9.94 -3.30 17.02
N PRO A 307 11.03 -3.06 17.78
CA PRO A 307 11.05 -3.34 19.20
C PRO A 307 9.91 -2.61 19.93
N PRO A 308 9.27 -3.25 20.93
CA PRO A 308 8.23 -2.61 21.75
C PRO A 308 8.69 -1.26 22.30
N GLY A 309 7.77 -0.29 22.34
CA GLY A 309 8.04 1.09 22.79
C GLY A 309 8.90 1.93 21.83
N GLN A 310 9.42 1.38 20.72
CA GLN A 310 10.21 2.13 19.74
C GLN A 310 9.35 2.59 18.57
N VAL A 311 8.99 3.87 18.59
CA VAL A 311 8.34 4.55 17.46
C VAL A 311 9.43 5.20 16.58
N PRO A 312 9.52 4.88 15.27
CA PRO A 312 10.57 5.41 14.39
C PRO A 312 10.67 6.93 14.40
N GLU A 313 9.54 7.62 14.35
CA GLU A 313 9.45 9.08 14.32
C GLU A 313 9.98 9.70 15.62
N ARG A 314 9.70 9.06 16.78
CA ARG A 314 10.22 9.52 18.09
C ARG A 314 11.73 9.42 18.15
N LEU A 315 12.29 8.31 17.67
CA LEU A 315 13.74 8.09 17.64
C LEU A 315 14.45 9.09 16.72
N ILE A 316 13.89 9.36 15.54
CA ILE A 316 14.42 10.38 14.63
C ILE A 316 14.34 11.78 15.26
N ARG A 317 13.23 12.11 15.93
CA ARG A 317 13.07 13.42 16.57
C ARG A 317 14.03 13.62 17.74
N ALA A 318 14.22 12.61 18.58
CA ALA A 318 15.21 12.65 19.67
C ALA A 318 16.62 12.95 19.11
N GLU A 319 16.96 12.34 17.97
CA GLU A 319 18.21 12.60 17.27
C GLU A 319 18.29 14.02 16.70
N GLN A 320 17.20 14.56 16.14
CA GLN A 320 17.14 15.95 15.69
C GLN A 320 17.34 16.96 16.83
N ILE A 321 16.75 16.70 18.01
CA ILE A 321 16.94 17.53 19.21
C ILE A 321 18.40 17.51 19.63
N ARG A 322 19.03 16.33 19.66
CA ARG A 322 20.46 16.18 19.97
C ARG A 322 21.34 16.97 18.99
N LEU A 323 20.98 16.99 17.72
CA LEU A 323 21.71 17.72 16.67
C LEU A 323 21.39 19.23 16.64
N GLY A 324 20.34 19.67 17.33
CA GLY A 324 19.86 21.05 17.30
C GLY A 324 19.31 21.48 15.93
N ARG A 325 18.97 20.55 15.03
CA ARG A 325 18.45 20.83 13.69
C ARG A 325 17.65 19.65 13.10
N PRO A 326 16.76 19.89 12.12
CA PRO A 326 16.12 18.80 11.39
C PRO A 326 17.14 17.98 10.59
N MET A 327 16.82 16.69 10.43
CA MET A 327 17.60 15.74 9.64
C MET A 327 17.01 15.58 8.25
N THR A 328 17.89 15.57 7.23
CA THR A 328 17.52 15.20 5.85
C THR A 328 17.11 13.72 5.75
N LEU A 329 16.43 13.32 4.68
CA LEU A 329 16.03 11.92 4.51
C LEU A 329 17.23 10.98 4.42
N SER A 330 18.32 11.39 3.78
CA SER A 330 19.58 10.65 3.73
C SER A 330 20.22 10.53 5.11
N GLU A 331 20.13 11.55 5.97
CA GLU A 331 20.58 11.47 7.36
C GLU A 331 19.73 10.49 8.17
N ARG A 332 18.40 10.54 8.04
CA ARG A 332 17.50 9.57 8.69
C ARG A 332 17.80 8.14 8.24
N SER A 333 18.04 7.92 6.95
CA SER A 333 18.43 6.61 6.42
C SER A 333 19.76 6.13 7.03
N ARG A 334 20.77 7.02 7.09
CA ARG A 334 22.08 6.73 7.71
C ARG A 334 21.98 6.41 9.20
N PHE A 335 21.10 7.10 9.93
CA PHE A 335 20.83 6.81 11.34
C PHE A 335 20.39 5.34 11.53
N TRP A 336 19.45 4.87 10.72
CA TRP A 336 18.98 3.47 10.81
C TRP A 336 20.04 2.45 10.36
N TYR A 337 20.84 2.78 9.33
CA TYR A 337 21.99 1.94 8.95
C TYR A 337 23.00 1.81 10.09
N ALA A 338 23.36 2.93 10.73
CA ALA A 338 24.28 2.94 11.86
C ALA A 338 23.73 2.12 13.04
N ARG A 339 22.45 2.29 13.37
CA ARG A 339 21.79 1.50 14.43
C ARG A 339 21.82 0.01 14.13
N THR A 340 21.58 -0.38 12.88
CA THR A 340 21.67 -1.78 12.46
C THR A 340 23.08 -2.33 12.60
N LEU A 341 24.08 -1.60 12.11
CA LEU A 341 25.49 -1.99 12.21
C LEU A 341 25.93 -2.15 13.67
N ASN A 342 25.53 -1.22 14.54
CA ASN A 342 25.81 -1.30 15.97
C ASN A 342 25.20 -2.57 16.59
N SER A 343 23.93 -2.87 16.31
CA SER A 343 23.31 -4.11 16.79
C SER A 343 24.01 -5.37 16.27
N ILE A 344 24.50 -5.37 15.03
CA ILE A 344 25.28 -6.49 14.48
C ILE A 344 26.63 -6.63 15.19
N THR A 345 27.29 -5.52 15.51
CA THR A 345 28.57 -5.55 16.24
C THR A 345 28.41 -5.95 17.71
N GLU A 346 27.28 -5.61 18.33
CA GLU A 346 26.94 -5.98 19.71
C GLU A 346 26.65 -7.48 19.85
N ASP A 347 25.92 -8.08 18.91
CA ASP A 347 25.64 -9.52 18.90
C ASP A 347 25.78 -10.14 17.49
N PRO A 348 27.01 -10.44 17.03
CA PRO A 348 27.24 -11.01 15.71
C PRO A 348 26.68 -12.44 15.57
N ILE A 349 26.53 -13.17 16.68
CA ILE A 349 26.00 -14.54 16.68
C ILE A 349 24.49 -14.52 16.44
N ALA A 350 23.75 -13.61 17.10
CA ALA A 350 22.33 -13.43 16.83
C ALA A 350 22.08 -13.00 15.37
N PHE A 351 22.89 -12.08 14.84
CA PHE A 351 22.80 -11.71 13.43
C PHE A 351 23.06 -12.91 12.51
N ALA A 352 24.13 -13.68 12.73
CA ALA A 352 24.43 -14.86 11.91
C ALA A 352 23.30 -15.91 11.95
N ARG A 353 22.69 -16.12 13.13
CA ARG A 353 21.54 -17.01 13.30
C ARG A 353 20.31 -16.51 12.53
N LEU A 354 20.00 -15.22 12.64
CA LEU A 354 18.90 -14.57 11.93
C LEU A 354 19.12 -14.62 10.42
N PHE A 355 20.33 -14.32 9.96
CA PHE A 355 20.72 -14.40 8.55
C PHE A 355 20.55 -15.83 8.01
N GLY A 356 20.97 -16.85 8.77
CA GLY A 356 20.75 -18.26 8.45
C GLY A 356 19.27 -18.63 8.35
N ARG A 357 18.42 -18.13 9.26
CA ARG A 357 16.96 -18.30 9.17
C ARG A 357 16.38 -17.68 7.92
N LYS A 358 16.81 -16.46 7.55
CA LYS A 358 16.37 -15.79 6.31
C LYS A 358 16.81 -16.53 5.06
N LEU A 359 18.02 -17.09 5.02
CA LEU A 359 18.45 -17.96 3.92
C LEU A 359 17.53 -19.17 3.78
N TYR A 360 17.15 -19.79 4.90
CA TYR A 360 16.17 -20.88 4.91
C TYR A 360 14.80 -20.41 4.41
N PHE A 361 14.29 -19.27 4.86
CA PHE A 361 13.03 -18.69 4.38
C PHE A 361 13.05 -18.39 2.87
N LEU A 362 14.19 -17.98 2.32
CA LEU A 362 14.33 -17.71 0.89
C LEU A 362 14.06 -18.97 0.05
N VAL A 363 14.48 -20.13 0.56
CA VAL A 363 14.37 -21.42 -0.14
C VAL A 363 13.18 -22.28 0.30
N ASN A 364 12.44 -21.88 1.34
CA ASN A 364 11.32 -22.64 1.87
C ASN A 364 10.06 -22.53 1.00
N SER A 365 9.27 -23.61 0.93
CA SER A 365 8.05 -23.70 0.12
C SER A 365 6.85 -22.93 0.66
N TYR A 366 6.90 -22.51 1.93
CA TYR A 366 5.87 -21.67 2.52
C TYR A 366 5.88 -20.27 1.92
N GLU A 367 4.71 -19.77 1.58
CA GLU A 367 4.52 -18.42 1.05
C GLU A 367 4.29 -17.41 2.19
N ILE A 368 5.40 -16.91 2.75
CA ILE A 368 5.41 -15.97 3.86
C ILE A 368 4.70 -14.66 3.46
N ARG A 369 3.74 -14.21 4.28
CA ARG A 369 2.97 -12.99 4.03
C ARG A 369 3.80 -11.71 4.15
N ASN A 370 3.31 -10.62 3.57
CA ASN A 370 3.86 -9.26 3.76
C ASN A 370 2.76 -8.27 4.13
N ASN A 371 1.71 -8.21 3.30
CA ASN A 371 0.56 -7.33 3.49
C ASN A 371 -0.65 -8.16 3.89
N GLN A 372 -0.97 -9.14 3.04
CA GLN A 372 -2.09 -10.04 3.18
C GLN A 372 -1.61 -11.49 3.26
N ASP A 373 -2.40 -12.34 3.92
CA ASP A 373 -2.13 -13.77 4.01
C ASP A 373 -2.53 -14.48 2.71
N ILE A 374 -1.55 -15.08 2.04
CA ILE A 374 -1.75 -15.70 0.73
C ILE A 374 -2.67 -16.92 0.85
N TYR A 375 -2.50 -17.76 1.88
CA TYR A 375 -3.27 -18.99 2.00
C TYR A 375 -4.73 -18.73 2.41
N PHE A 376 -5.01 -17.58 3.00
CA PHE A 376 -6.35 -17.12 3.31
C PHE A 376 -7.19 -16.86 2.05
N PHE A 377 -6.58 -16.39 0.96
CA PHE A 377 -7.27 -16.11 -0.32
C PHE A 377 -7.92 -17.33 -0.96
N ARG A 378 -7.53 -18.53 -0.54
CA ARG A 378 -8.17 -19.80 -0.94
C ARG A 378 -9.66 -19.87 -0.59
N ARG A 379 -10.16 -19.00 0.29
CA ARG A 379 -11.60 -18.88 0.56
C ARG A 379 -12.37 -18.15 -0.55
N TYR A 380 -11.71 -17.26 -1.28
CA TYR A 380 -12.31 -16.46 -2.34
C TYR A 380 -12.15 -17.08 -3.73
N SER A 381 -11.04 -17.78 -4.00
CA SER A 381 -10.76 -18.32 -5.33
C SER A 381 -10.56 -19.83 -5.32
N THR A 382 -11.40 -20.54 -6.10
CA THR A 382 -11.25 -21.99 -6.32
C THR A 382 -10.03 -22.28 -7.17
N LEU A 383 -9.76 -21.42 -8.16
CA LEU A 383 -8.55 -21.53 -8.96
C LEU A 383 -7.31 -21.43 -8.06
N PHE A 384 -7.30 -20.50 -7.12
CA PHE A 384 -6.19 -20.30 -6.21
C PHE A 384 -6.00 -21.50 -5.26
N ARG A 385 -7.07 -22.17 -4.81
CA ARG A 385 -6.99 -23.45 -4.07
C ARG A 385 -6.22 -24.53 -4.83
N LEU A 386 -6.38 -24.59 -6.16
CA LEU A 386 -5.71 -25.58 -7.01
C LEU A 386 -4.25 -25.24 -7.26
N LEU A 387 -3.94 -23.94 -7.45
CA LEU A 387 -2.62 -23.48 -7.87
C LEU A 387 -1.69 -23.09 -6.72
N VAL A 388 -2.21 -22.94 -5.50
CA VAL A 388 -1.41 -22.63 -4.30
C VAL A 388 -1.95 -23.44 -3.12
N TRP A 389 -1.15 -24.39 -2.65
CA TRP A 389 -1.51 -25.22 -1.51
C TRP A 389 -0.27 -25.71 -0.77
N ARG A 390 -0.50 -26.10 0.47
CA ARG A 390 0.49 -26.77 1.31
C ARG A 390 -0.17 -27.93 2.03
N LEU A 391 0.46 -29.09 1.97
CA LEU A 391 0.00 -30.31 2.62
C LEU A 391 0.96 -30.65 3.76
N ASP A 392 0.45 -30.68 4.98
CA ASP A 392 1.23 -31.09 6.15
C ASP A 392 1.51 -32.59 6.10
N LEU A 393 2.76 -32.98 6.37
CA LEU A 393 3.21 -34.35 6.44
C LEU A 393 3.67 -34.69 7.87
N PRO A 394 3.80 -35.98 8.25
CA PRO A 394 4.31 -36.35 9.55
C PRO A 394 5.71 -35.78 9.83
N GLY A 395 5.96 -35.40 11.09
CA GLY A 395 7.24 -34.84 11.51
C GLY A 395 7.42 -33.39 11.04
N PRO A 396 8.66 -32.96 10.74
CA PRO A 396 8.95 -31.56 10.41
C PRO A 396 8.73 -31.23 8.93
N PHE A 397 7.90 -31.98 8.21
CA PHE A 397 7.77 -31.88 6.75
C PHE A 397 6.38 -31.42 6.30
N ALA A 398 6.32 -30.74 5.17
CA ALA A 398 5.09 -30.32 4.51
C ALA A 398 5.37 -30.06 3.02
N LEU A 399 4.56 -30.63 2.13
CA LEU A 399 4.71 -30.46 0.69
C LEU A 399 4.04 -29.16 0.24
N GLY A 400 4.82 -28.20 -0.26
CA GLY A 400 4.31 -26.92 -0.76
C GLY A 400 4.29 -26.83 -2.28
N PHE A 401 3.16 -26.39 -2.84
CA PHE A 401 3.02 -26.06 -4.25
C PHE A 401 2.64 -24.58 -4.41
N PRO A 402 3.28 -23.84 -5.36
CA PRO A 402 4.18 -24.33 -6.41
C PRO A 402 5.68 -24.25 -6.10
N PHE A 403 6.12 -23.45 -5.12
CA PHE A 403 7.56 -23.19 -4.92
C PHE A 403 8.36 -24.40 -4.43
N GLY A 404 7.77 -25.26 -3.59
CA GLY A 404 8.40 -26.48 -3.09
C GLY A 404 8.75 -27.49 -4.19
N LEU A 405 8.04 -27.47 -5.32
CA LEU A 405 8.40 -28.23 -6.50
C LEU A 405 9.34 -27.46 -7.44
N LEU A 406 9.11 -26.15 -7.61
CA LEU A 406 9.85 -25.32 -8.56
C LEU A 406 11.34 -25.27 -8.23
N LEU A 407 11.70 -24.96 -6.97
CA LEU A 407 13.09 -24.74 -6.60
C LEU A 407 13.95 -26.02 -6.73
N PRO A 408 13.51 -27.19 -6.19
CA PRO A 408 14.24 -28.43 -6.38
C PRO A 408 14.42 -28.82 -7.85
N LEU A 409 13.37 -28.66 -8.68
CA LEU A 409 13.48 -28.89 -10.12
C LEU A 409 14.46 -27.91 -10.78
N ALA A 410 14.42 -26.63 -10.42
CA ALA A 410 15.32 -25.62 -10.96
C ALA A 410 16.78 -25.94 -10.64
N LEU A 411 17.09 -26.31 -9.41
CA LEU A 411 18.46 -26.67 -9.00
C LEU A 411 18.93 -27.97 -9.68
N ALA A 412 18.08 -28.99 -9.78
CA ALA A 412 18.37 -30.19 -10.56
C ALA A 412 18.59 -29.86 -12.05
N GLY A 413 17.82 -28.91 -12.58
CA GLY A 413 17.96 -28.37 -13.93
C GLY A 413 19.28 -27.64 -14.16
N MET A 414 19.73 -26.84 -13.20
CA MET A 414 21.05 -26.18 -13.25
C MET A 414 22.19 -27.19 -13.30
N VAL A 415 22.09 -28.30 -12.56
CA VAL A 415 23.04 -29.42 -12.66
C VAL A 415 22.98 -30.08 -14.05
N LEU A 416 21.78 -30.31 -14.58
CA LEU A 416 21.58 -30.88 -15.92
C LEU A 416 21.99 -29.96 -17.07
N ALA A 417 22.04 -28.65 -16.84
CA ALA A 417 22.60 -27.69 -17.79
C ALA A 417 24.11 -27.91 -17.98
N GLY A 418 24.79 -28.49 -16.98
CA GLY A 418 26.21 -28.82 -17.04
C GLY A 418 27.09 -27.60 -16.77
N ARG A 419 28.15 -27.42 -17.57
CA ARG A 419 29.06 -26.28 -17.40
C ARG A 419 28.33 -24.97 -17.77
N PRO A 420 28.37 -23.95 -16.91
CA PRO A 420 27.67 -22.70 -17.17
C PRO A 420 28.29 -21.95 -18.35
N GLU A 421 27.53 -21.81 -19.43
CA GLU A 421 27.80 -20.83 -20.49
C GLU A 421 27.59 -19.39 -19.98
N PRO A 422 28.15 -18.37 -20.66
CA PRO A 422 27.95 -16.97 -20.27
C PRO A 422 26.48 -16.58 -20.11
N GLU A 423 25.58 -17.13 -20.93
CA GLU A 423 24.14 -16.90 -20.83
C GLU A 423 23.53 -17.45 -19.53
N HIS A 424 24.03 -18.57 -19.01
CA HIS A 424 23.60 -19.10 -17.70
C HIS A 424 24.16 -18.26 -16.56
N LEU A 425 25.43 -17.83 -16.69
CA LEU A 425 26.13 -17.10 -15.64
C LEU A 425 25.42 -15.80 -15.25
N ILE A 426 24.94 -15.01 -16.22
CA ILE A 426 24.22 -13.76 -15.90
C ILE A 426 22.92 -14.01 -15.12
N VAL A 427 22.23 -15.13 -15.39
CA VAL A 427 21.04 -15.53 -14.66
C VAL A 427 21.39 -16.01 -13.25
N TYR A 428 22.48 -16.77 -13.08
CA TYR A 428 22.95 -17.19 -11.76
C TYR A 428 23.38 -16.00 -10.90
N LEU A 429 24.08 -15.03 -11.50
CA LEU A 429 24.46 -13.78 -10.85
C LEU A 429 23.22 -12.97 -10.44
N PHE A 430 22.19 -12.92 -11.28
CA PHE A 430 20.91 -12.30 -10.92
C PHE A 430 20.26 -13.01 -9.73
N LEU A 431 20.08 -14.33 -9.80
CA LEU A 431 19.48 -15.12 -8.72
C LEU A 431 20.22 -14.96 -7.40
N ALA A 432 21.55 -15.00 -7.42
CA ALA A 432 22.39 -14.85 -6.24
C ALA A 432 22.35 -13.43 -5.66
N SER A 433 22.57 -12.40 -6.48
CA SER A 433 22.62 -11.01 -6.01
C SER A 433 21.24 -10.50 -5.58
N TYR A 434 20.19 -10.83 -6.32
CA TYR A 434 18.82 -10.46 -5.96
C TYR A 434 18.34 -11.26 -4.74
N GLY A 435 18.64 -12.57 -4.65
CA GLY A 435 18.36 -13.38 -3.47
C GLY A 435 19.04 -12.84 -2.21
N LEU A 436 20.33 -12.49 -2.30
CA LEU A 436 21.06 -11.83 -1.21
C LEU A 436 20.41 -10.49 -0.82
N SER A 437 19.96 -9.71 -1.81
CA SER A 437 19.26 -8.45 -1.55
C SER A 437 17.97 -8.61 -0.75
N ILE A 438 17.31 -9.77 -0.80
CA ILE A 438 16.12 -10.06 0.00
C ILE A 438 16.54 -10.45 1.42
N VAL A 439 17.54 -11.34 1.55
CA VAL A 439 18.04 -11.87 2.82
C VAL A 439 18.63 -10.78 3.71
N LEU A 440 19.24 -9.74 3.13
CA LEU A 440 19.75 -8.60 3.89
C LEU A 440 18.65 -7.85 4.66
N PHE A 441 17.41 -7.90 4.21
CA PHE A 441 16.27 -7.22 4.83
C PHE A 441 15.41 -8.24 5.56
N PHE A 442 14.25 -8.59 5.01
CA PHE A 442 13.37 -9.64 5.51
C PHE A 442 12.74 -10.36 4.32
N VAL A 443 12.36 -11.62 4.53
CA VAL A 443 11.96 -12.53 3.46
C VAL A 443 10.46 -12.74 3.48
N CYS A 444 9.80 -12.35 2.40
CA CYS A 444 8.39 -12.62 2.16
C CYS A 444 8.15 -13.03 0.71
N ALA A 445 7.00 -13.66 0.44
CA ALA A 445 6.64 -14.19 -0.89
C ALA A 445 6.73 -13.11 -1.97
N ARG A 446 6.19 -11.90 -1.70
CA ARG A 446 6.23 -10.74 -2.61
C ARG A 446 7.64 -10.45 -3.10
N TYR A 447 8.63 -10.57 -2.22
CA TYR A 447 10.00 -10.19 -2.54
C TYR A 447 10.74 -11.27 -3.31
N ARG A 448 10.29 -12.53 -3.22
CA ARG A 448 10.82 -13.66 -4.00
C ARG A 448 10.31 -13.71 -5.43
N VAL A 449 9.15 -13.11 -5.72
CA VAL A 449 8.51 -13.13 -7.06
C VAL A 449 9.48 -12.86 -8.21
N PRO A 450 10.38 -11.85 -8.16
CA PRO A 450 11.28 -11.57 -9.27
C PRO A 450 12.30 -12.67 -9.58
N LEU A 451 12.56 -13.59 -8.63
CA LEU A 451 13.44 -14.76 -8.86
C LEU A 451 12.74 -15.86 -9.66
N ILE A 452 11.42 -15.98 -9.53
CA ILE A 452 10.62 -17.10 -10.05
C ILE A 452 10.77 -17.29 -11.57
N PRO A 453 10.65 -16.23 -12.42
CA PRO A 453 10.78 -16.39 -13.86
C PRO A 453 12.14 -16.88 -14.33
N PHE A 454 13.18 -16.75 -13.49
CA PHE A 454 14.54 -17.19 -13.79
C PHE A 454 14.83 -18.60 -13.28
N LEU A 455 14.04 -19.11 -12.33
CA LEU A 455 14.08 -20.51 -11.90
C LEU A 455 13.31 -21.43 -12.85
N ILE A 456 12.16 -20.96 -13.38
CA ILE A 456 11.27 -21.72 -14.27
C ILE A 456 11.99 -22.36 -15.48
N PRO A 457 12.87 -21.66 -16.23
CA PRO A 457 13.57 -22.24 -17.37
C PRO A 457 14.39 -23.48 -16.99
N PHE A 458 15.08 -23.45 -15.85
CA PHE A 458 15.87 -24.59 -15.37
C PHE A 458 14.98 -25.73 -14.87
N ALA A 459 13.87 -25.41 -14.20
CA ALA A 459 12.91 -26.44 -13.80
C ALA A 459 12.32 -27.17 -15.02
N ALA A 460 11.95 -26.42 -16.06
CA ALA A 460 11.50 -27.00 -17.33
C ALA A 460 12.58 -27.84 -18.01
N LEU A 461 13.86 -27.42 -17.94
CA LEU A 461 14.99 -28.20 -18.44
C LEU A 461 15.08 -29.55 -17.73
N ALA A 462 14.95 -29.56 -16.39
CA ALA A 462 14.99 -30.78 -15.59
C ALA A 462 13.89 -31.76 -16.01
N VAL A 463 12.67 -31.26 -16.19
CA VAL A 463 11.52 -32.07 -16.64
C VAL A 463 11.77 -32.64 -18.04
N VAL A 464 12.11 -31.79 -19.03
CA VAL A 464 12.27 -32.23 -20.42
C VAL A 464 13.44 -33.19 -20.58
N ARG A 465 14.63 -32.83 -20.08
CA ARG A 465 15.82 -33.69 -20.18
C ARG A 465 15.69 -34.95 -19.33
N GLY A 466 15.04 -34.85 -18.16
CA GLY A 466 14.73 -35.99 -17.31
C GLY A 466 13.88 -37.02 -18.03
N ILE A 467 12.76 -36.59 -18.63
CA ILE A 467 11.87 -37.47 -19.42
C ILE A 467 12.63 -38.09 -20.62
N ASP A 468 13.38 -37.30 -21.37
CA ASP A 468 14.16 -37.80 -22.53
C ASP A 468 15.17 -38.88 -22.10
N ARG A 469 15.86 -38.68 -20.98
CA ARG A 469 16.84 -39.63 -20.42
C ARG A 469 16.19 -40.90 -19.91
N VAL A 470 15.08 -40.79 -19.17
CA VAL A 470 14.30 -41.95 -18.69
C VAL A 470 13.78 -42.78 -19.87
N ARG A 471 13.23 -42.15 -20.90
CA ARG A 471 12.75 -42.84 -22.12
C ARG A 471 13.86 -43.58 -22.85
N ARG A 472 15.07 -43.03 -22.85
CA ARG A 472 16.27 -43.66 -23.42
C ARG A 472 16.94 -44.67 -22.49
N ARG A 473 16.40 -44.88 -21.28
CA ARG A 473 16.99 -45.71 -20.20
C ARG A 473 18.41 -45.30 -19.79
N ASP A 474 18.79 -44.04 -20.03
CA ASP A 474 20.08 -43.46 -19.65
C ASP A 474 19.96 -42.75 -18.29
N LEU A 475 19.99 -43.53 -17.21
CA LEU A 475 19.69 -43.04 -15.86
C LEU A 475 20.90 -42.50 -15.10
N ARG A 476 22.14 -42.85 -15.48
CA ARG A 476 23.35 -42.43 -14.76
C ARG A 476 23.47 -40.90 -14.63
N PRO A 477 23.21 -40.10 -15.68
CA PRO A 477 23.28 -38.64 -15.58
C PRO A 477 22.19 -38.02 -14.70
N LEU A 478 21.19 -38.79 -14.26
CA LEU A 478 20.10 -38.32 -13.40
C LEU A 478 20.38 -38.50 -11.90
N ILE A 479 21.45 -39.22 -11.53
CA ILE A 479 21.77 -39.50 -10.12
C ILE A 479 22.01 -38.20 -9.35
N VAL A 480 22.95 -37.36 -9.80
CA VAL A 480 23.27 -36.10 -9.11
C VAL A 480 22.07 -35.14 -9.10
N PRO A 481 21.38 -34.89 -10.23
CA PRO A 481 20.14 -34.09 -10.22
C PRO A 481 19.06 -34.63 -9.28
N ALA A 482 18.89 -35.95 -9.17
CA ALA A 482 17.92 -36.55 -8.26
C ALA A 482 18.31 -36.36 -6.78
N VAL A 483 19.60 -36.48 -6.45
CA VAL A 483 20.10 -36.19 -5.10
C VAL A 483 19.90 -34.72 -4.75
N VAL A 484 20.20 -33.80 -5.68
CA VAL A 484 19.95 -32.36 -5.48
C VAL A 484 18.45 -32.11 -5.31
N PHE A 485 17.61 -32.69 -6.15
CA PHE A 485 16.15 -32.57 -6.04
C PHE A 485 15.66 -33.05 -4.67
N LEU A 486 16.03 -34.26 -4.25
CA LEU A 486 15.59 -34.84 -2.97
C LEU A 486 16.12 -34.03 -1.78
N GLY A 487 17.41 -33.71 -1.76
CA GLY A 487 18.03 -32.95 -0.67
C GLY A 487 17.45 -31.54 -0.53
N THR A 488 17.22 -30.86 -1.65
CA THR A 488 16.61 -29.51 -1.64
C THR A 488 15.13 -29.57 -1.30
N SER A 489 14.39 -30.61 -1.73
CA SER A 489 13.00 -30.82 -1.32
C SER A 489 12.90 -31.01 0.20
N LEU A 490 13.77 -31.82 0.81
CA LEU A 490 13.78 -32.02 2.28
C LEU A 490 13.97 -30.72 3.06
N VAL A 491 14.75 -29.77 2.55
CA VAL A 491 14.95 -28.46 3.18
C VAL A 491 13.78 -27.53 2.87
N ALA A 492 13.42 -27.39 1.59
CA ALA A 492 12.39 -26.47 1.12
C ALA A 492 11.02 -26.81 1.71
N ASP A 493 10.69 -28.09 1.81
CA ASP A 493 9.42 -28.61 2.32
C ASP A 493 9.50 -28.99 3.80
N SER A 494 10.37 -28.32 4.58
CA SER A 494 10.39 -28.47 6.04
C SER A 494 9.65 -27.35 6.76
N ARG A 495 9.31 -27.59 8.03
CA ARG A 495 8.63 -26.67 8.98
C ARG A 495 9.59 -26.16 10.05
N LEU A 496 10.89 -26.12 9.74
CA LEU A 496 11.91 -25.63 10.65
C LEU A 496 11.78 -24.11 10.86
N ALA A 497 12.42 -23.61 11.91
CA ALA A 497 12.55 -22.19 12.21
C ALA A 497 11.22 -21.39 12.27
N GLY A 498 10.09 -22.06 12.55
CA GLY A 498 8.79 -21.41 12.70
C GLY A 498 8.29 -20.69 11.45
N VAL A 499 8.67 -21.16 10.26
CA VAL A 499 8.40 -20.49 8.98
C VAL A 499 6.90 -20.25 8.74
N ASP A 500 6.05 -21.13 9.25
CA ASP A 500 4.61 -21.22 9.02
C ASP A 500 3.78 -20.96 10.28
N THR A 501 4.31 -20.15 11.17
CA THR A 501 3.63 -19.72 12.40
C THR A 501 2.63 -18.58 12.17
N ASP A 502 2.44 -18.14 10.93
CA ASP A 502 1.52 -17.06 10.62
C ASP A 502 0.07 -17.53 10.84
N THR A 503 -0.71 -16.68 11.50
CA THR A 503 -2.13 -16.92 11.76
C THR A 503 -3.00 -16.02 10.88
N PHE A 504 -4.26 -16.36 10.70
CA PHE A 504 -5.21 -15.52 9.95
C PHE A 504 -5.73 -14.31 10.73
N ALA A 505 -5.34 -14.12 12.00
CA ALA A 505 -5.82 -13.02 12.84
C ALA A 505 -5.61 -11.64 12.20
N GLN A 506 -4.39 -11.38 11.71
CA GLN A 506 -4.09 -10.12 11.01
C GLN A 506 -4.94 -9.93 9.75
N GLN A 507 -5.21 -11.00 8.99
CA GLN A 507 -6.01 -10.89 7.78
C GLN A 507 -7.47 -10.58 8.09
N HIS A 508 -8.04 -11.22 9.12
CA HIS A 508 -9.35 -10.87 9.65
C HIS A 508 -9.40 -9.41 10.13
N PHE A 509 -8.40 -8.95 10.86
CA PHE A 509 -8.29 -7.55 11.26
C PHE A 509 -8.28 -6.58 10.07
N TRP A 510 -7.52 -6.87 9.01
CA TRP A 510 -7.53 -6.04 7.80
C TRP A 510 -8.90 -6.01 7.10
N ASN A 511 -9.60 -7.15 7.01
CA ASN A 511 -10.96 -7.17 6.46
C ASN A 511 -11.93 -6.38 7.33
N GLY A 512 -11.82 -6.50 8.66
CA GLY A 512 -12.65 -5.76 9.61
C GLY A 512 -12.51 -4.25 9.40
N ASN A 513 -11.26 -3.78 9.26
CA ASN A 513 -10.99 -2.37 8.93
C ASN A 513 -11.57 -1.96 7.57
N ALA A 514 -11.57 -2.85 6.59
CA ALA A 514 -12.12 -2.56 5.27
C ALA A 514 -13.65 -2.42 5.32
N TYR A 515 -14.34 -3.33 6.00
CA TYR A 515 -15.77 -3.23 6.24
C TYR A 515 -16.14 -1.96 7.02
N VAL A 516 -15.37 -1.59 8.05
CA VAL A 516 -15.57 -0.33 8.79
C VAL A 516 -15.47 0.89 7.86
N ARG A 517 -14.50 0.92 6.95
CA ARG A 517 -14.36 2.01 5.97
C ARG A 517 -15.53 2.11 4.99
N ARG A 518 -16.22 1.00 4.72
CA ARG A 518 -17.46 0.97 3.93
C ARG A 518 -18.71 1.31 4.73
N GLY A 519 -18.60 1.48 6.04
CA GLY A 519 -19.75 1.66 6.95
C GLY A 519 -20.44 0.35 7.32
N GLU A 520 -19.89 -0.80 6.93
CA GLU A 520 -20.43 -2.13 7.22
C GLU A 520 -20.00 -2.61 8.62
N TYR A 521 -20.45 -1.90 9.66
CA TYR A 521 -19.99 -2.11 11.03
C TYR A 521 -20.19 -3.53 11.57
N ARG A 522 -21.30 -4.20 11.19
CA ARG A 522 -21.58 -5.57 11.63
C ARG A 522 -20.56 -6.57 11.09
N ALA A 523 -20.27 -6.52 9.78
CA ALA A 523 -19.25 -7.37 9.17
C ALA A 523 -17.85 -7.06 9.74
N GLY A 524 -17.59 -5.78 10.04
CA GLY A 524 -16.39 -5.35 10.76
C GLY A 524 -16.24 -6.01 12.13
N LEU A 525 -17.29 -5.97 12.97
CA LEU A 525 -17.32 -6.62 14.28
C LEU A 525 -17.10 -8.14 14.20
N GLU A 526 -17.70 -8.81 13.20
CA GLU A 526 -17.55 -10.25 12.99
C GLU A 526 -16.10 -10.63 12.62
N GLU A 527 -15.47 -9.88 11.72
CA GLU A 527 -14.06 -10.11 11.37
C GLU A 527 -13.10 -9.78 12.54
N PHE A 528 -13.36 -8.73 13.33
CA PHE A 528 -12.56 -8.49 14.54
C PHE A 528 -12.75 -9.56 15.61
N ALA A 529 -13.96 -10.10 15.77
CA ALA A 529 -14.21 -11.24 16.65
C ALA A 529 -13.41 -12.47 16.18
N ALA A 530 -13.43 -12.80 14.89
CA ALA A 530 -12.64 -13.89 14.33
C ALA A 530 -11.12 -13.70 14.53
N ALA A 531 -10.62 -12.45 14.44
CA ALA A 531 -9.23 -12.16 14.74
C ALA A 531 -8.89 -12.46 16.22
N LEU A 532 -9.76 -12.06 17.15
CA LEU A 532 -9.61 -12.27 18.59
C LEU A 532 -9.83 -13.74 19.02
N GLU A 533 -10.64 -14.50 18.29
CA GLU A 533 -10.76 -15.95 18.51
C GLU A 533 -9.45 -16.68 18.23
N ILE A 534 -8.72 -16.24 17.20
CA ILE A 534 -7.41 -16.81 16.82
C ILE A 534 -6.31 -16.31 17.74
N GLU A 535 -6.31 -15.02 18.05
CA GLU A 535 -5.32 -14.37 18.89
C GLU A 535 -6.04 -13.40 19.86
N PRO A 536 -6.39 -13.84 21.08
CA PRO A 536 -7.14 -13.02 22.03
C PRO A 536 -6.47 -11.70 22.40
N GLY A 537 -5.15 -11.62 22.25
CA GLY A 537 -4.36 -10.42 22.46
C GLY A 537 -4.00 -9.67 21.18
N PHE A 538 -4.75 -9.85 20.07
CA PHE A 538 -4.43 -9.22 18.80
C PHE A 538 -4.50 -7.69 18.93
N PRO A 539 -3.40 -6.95 18.64
CA PRO A 539 -3.34 -5.51 18.87
C PRO A 539 -4.44 -4.73 18.13
N LEU A 540 -5.03 -3.74 18.79
CA LEU A 540 -6.04 -2.82 18.25
C LEU A 540 -7.39 -3.45 17.86
N ALA A 541 -7.57 -4.77 17.93
CA ALA A 541 -8.83 -5.40 17.56
C ALA A 541 -9.95 -5.06 18.57
N HIS A 542 -9.63 -5.09 19.87
CA HIS A 542 -10.58 -4.66 20.91
C HIS A 542 -10.86 -3.15 20.79
N LEU A 543 -9.82 -2.34 20.55
CA LEU A 543 -9.97 -0.91 20.30
C LEU A 543 -10.97 -0.61 19.16
N ASN A 544 -10.80 -1.26 18.01
CA ASN A 544 -11.64 -1.02 16.83
C ASN A 544 -13.09 -1.47 17.06
N ARG A 545 -13.32 -2.58 17.77
CA ARG A 545 -14.67 -2.98 18.20
C ARG A 545 -15.27 -1.94 19.14
N GLY A 546 -14.50 -1.44 20.11
CA GLY A 546 -14.91 -0.37 21.02
C GLY A 546 -15.31 0.91 20.28
N ALA A 547 -14.52 1.33 19.29
CA ALA A 547 -14.83 2.49 18.45
C ALA A 547 -16.12 2.31 17.63
N ILE A 548 -16.36 1.11 17.11
CA ILE A 548 -17.62 0.78 16.42
C ILE A 548 -18.80 0.87 17.40
N PHE A 549 -18.73 0.21 18.55
CA PHE A 549 -19.82 0.23 19.53
C PHE A 549 -20.12 1.65 20.00
N TYR A 550 -19.08 2.46 20.21
CA TYR A 550 -19.24 3.86 20.56
C TYR A 550 -20.00 4.64 19.48
N ARG A 551 -19.61 4.46 18.21
CA ARG A 551 -20.30 5.08 17.06
C ARG A 551 -21.77 4.66 16.94
N LEU A 552 -22.09 3.44 17.36
CA LEU A 552 -23.46 2.90 17.36
C LEU A 552 -24.27 3.31 18.61
N GLY A 553 -23.69 4.08 19.54
CA GLY A 553 -24.33 4.48 20.79
C GLY A 553 -24.36 3.39 21.88
N ASN A 554 -23.67 2.27 21.65
CA ASN A 554 -23.59 1.15 22.60
C ASN A 554 -22.42 1.38 23.57
N GLU A 555 -22.62 2.31 24.50
CA GLU A 555 -21.59 2.81 25.42
C GLU A 555 -20.99 1.71 26.31
N ASN A 556 -21.82 0.84 26.88
CA ASN A 556 -21.38 -0.20 27.81
C ASN A 556 -20.44 -1.20 27.14
N GLU A 557 -20.79 -1.63 25.93
CA GLU A 557 -19.99 -2.50 25.09
C GLU A 557 -18.69 -1.81 24.66
N ALA A 558 -18.76 -0.51 24.31
CA ALA A 558 -17.59 0.26 23.95
C ALA A 558 -16.58 0.32 25.10
N LEU A 559 -17.02 0.67 26.32
CA LEU A 559 -16.17 0.71 27.51
C LEU A 559 -15.58 -0.67 27.84
N ALA A 560 -16.37 -1.73 27.70
CA ALA A 560 -15.90 -3.09 27.95
C ALA A 560 -14.79 -3.51 26.98
N GLU A 561 -14.96 -3.24 25.68
CA GLU A 561 -13.95 -3.55 24.67
C GLU A 561 -12.68 -2.71 24.85
N VAL A 562 -12.78 -1.41 25.10
CA VAL A 562 -11.60 -0.56 25.31
C VAL A 562 -10.83 -0.96 26.58
N ARG A 563 -11.53 -1.38 27.65
CA ARG A 563 -10.86 -1.93 28.84
C ARG A 563 -10.11 -3.22 28.55
N ARG A 564 -10.67 -4.12 27.73
CA ARG A 564 -9.96 -5.33 27.28
C ARG A 564 -8.72 -5.01 26.46
N GLU A 565 -8.76 -4.00 25.60
CA GLU A 565 -7.55 -3.53 24.89
C GLU A 565 -6.48 -3.11 25.90
N LEU A 566 -6.84 -2.36 26.94
CA LEU A 566 -5.88 -1.93 27.98
C LEU A 566 -5.40 -3.07 28.90
N GLU A 567 -6.17 -4.14 29.06
CA GLU A 567 -5.71 -5.36 29.75
C GLU A 567 -4.61 -6.07 28.95
N VAL A 568 -4.72 -6.10 27.62
CA VAL A 568 -3.75 -6.74 26.71
C VAL A 568 -2.57 -5.82 26.40
N ASN A 569 -2.85 -4.54 26.18
CA ASN A 569 -1.90 -3.51 25.80
C ASN A 569 -2.09 -2.26 26.68
N PRO A 570 -1.51 -2.26 27.90
CA PRO A 570 -1.63 -1.15 28.84
C PRO A 570 -1.01 0.17 28.33
N GLU A 571 -0.14 0.12 27.31
CA GLU A 571 0.55 1.30 26.76
C GLU A 571 -0.11 1.83 25.46
N SER A 572 -1.34 1.39 25.13
CA SER A 572 -2.05 1.92 23.96
C SER A 572 -2.57 3.34 24.22
N ALA A 573 -1.89 4.33 23.64
CA ALA A 573 -2.33 5.73 23.68
C ALA A 573 -3.73 5.90 23.07
N GLU A 574 -4.04 5.19 21.98
CA GLU A 574 -5.32 5.27 21.29
C GLU A 574 -6.47 4.71 22.14
N ALA A 575 -6.21 3.63 22.90
CA ALA A 575 -7.19 3.08 23.83
C ALA A 575 -7.44 3.99 25.03
N HIS A 576 -6.39 4.57 25.61
CA HIS A 576 -6.51 5.60 26.63
C HIS A 576 -7.29 6.82 26.12
N HIS A 577 -7.01 7.29 24.91
CA HIS A 577 -7.71 8.41 24.27
C HIS A 577 -9.20 8.09 24.05
N LEU A 578 -9.53 6.93 23.50
CA LEU A 578 -10.93 6.55 23.24
C LEU A 578 -11.68 6.39 24.57
N LEU A 579 -11.07 5.76 25.58
CA LEU A 579 -11.68 5.63 26.90
C LEU A 579 -11.98 7.00 27.54
N ALA A 580 -11.01 7.92 27.50
CA ALA A 580 -11.20 9.29 27.97
C ALA A 580 -12.32 10.01 27.21
N THR A 581 -12.38 9.84 25.88
CA THR A 581 -13.45 10.41 25.05
C THR A 581 -14.82 9.92 25.47
N ILE A 582 -14.99 8.60 25.60
CA ILE A 582 -16.26 7.98 26.00
C ILE A 582 -16.65 8.47 27.40
N LEU A 583 -15.74 8.45 28.37
CA LEU A 583 -16.02 8.89 29.75
C LEU A 583 -16.40 10.37 29.82
N ARG A 584 -15.73 11.23 29.05
CA ARG A 584 -16.04 12.66 28.96
C ARG A 584 -17.44 12.90 28.40
N GLU A 585 -17.74 12.33 27.23
CA GLU A 585 -19.01 12.57 26.53
C GLU A 585 -20.23 11.97 27.26
N THR A 586 -19.98 11.05 28.18
CA THR A 586 -20.99 10.42 29.04
C THR A 586 -21.08 11.06 30.43
N GLY A 587 -20.46 12.23 30.62
CA GLY A 587 -20.59 13.04 31.83
C GLY A 587 -19.75 12.57 33.02
N ARG A 588 -18.66 11.83 32.78
CA ARG A 588 -17.73 11.34 33.82
C ARG A 588 -16.30 11.90 33.63
N PRO A 589 -16.12 13.22 33.54
CA PRO A 589 -14.81 13.81 33.28
C PRO A 589 -13.78 13.53 34.39
N ASP A 590 -14.21 13.32 35.64
CA ASP A 590 -13.34 12.93 36.77
C ASP A 590 -12.62 11.60 36.52
N GLN A 591 -13.27 10.66 35.82
CA GLN A 591 -12.68 9.38 35.45
C GLN A 591 -11.88 9.48 34.15
N ALA A 592 -12.20 10.46 33.30
CA ALA A 592 -11.55 10.65 32.01
C ALA A 592 -10.13 11.22 32.13
N VAL A 593 -9.88 12.11 33.10
CA VAL A 593 -8.63 12.89 33.19
C VAL A 593 -7.37 12.03 33.28
N GLY A 594 -7.41 10.95 34.06
CA GLY A 594 -6.28 10.03 34.17
C GLY A 594 -5.97 9.35 32.83
N HIS A 595 -6.99 8.90 32.11
CA HIS A 595 -6.80 8.28 30.80
C HIS A 595 -6.39 9.29 29.72
N ALA A 596 -6.91 10.53 29.76
CA ALA A 596 -6.50 11.57 28.83
C ALA A 596 -5.02 11.96 29.03
N LEU A 597 -4.58 12.06 30.29
CA LEU A 597 -3.16 12.26 30.64
C LEU A 597 -2.30 11.11 30.14
N SER A 598 -2.67 9.86 30.43
CA SER A 598 -1.94 8.70 29.93
C SER A 598 -1.86 8.66 28.41
N ALA A 599 -2.95 8.97 27.69
CA ALA A 599 -2.93 9.04 26.23
C ALA A 599 -1.90 10.06 25.72
N TRP A 600 -1.90 11.26 26.30
CA TRP A 600 -0.96 12.31 25.97
C TRP A 600 0.48 11.99 26.38
N GLU A 601 0.73 11.35 27.52
CA GLU A 601 2.07 10.95 27.96
C GLU A 601 2.63 9.79 27.13
N LEU A 602 1.77 8.82 26.78
CA LEU A 602 2.13 7.67 25.95
C LEU A 602 2.35 8.08 24.51
N ASP A 603 1.57 9.02 23.97
CA ASP A 603 1.77 9.63 22.65
C ASP A 603 1.55 11.15 22.59
N PRO A 604 2.56 11.96 22.99
CA PRO A 604 2.54 13.42 22.90
C PRO A 604 2.36 14.00 21.48
N TRP A 605 2.30 13.14 20.47
CA TRP A 605 2.17 13.49 19.06
C TRP A 605 0.79 13.23 18.49
N MET A 606 -0.05 12.48 19.21
CA MET A 606 -1.47 12.33 18.92
C MET A 606 -2.16 13.63 19.32
N THR A 607 -2.33 14.56 18.38
CA THR A 607 -2.91 15.87 18.67
C THR A 607 -4.30 15.72 19.30
N GLU A 608 -5.08 14.74 18.86
CA GLU A 608 -6.39 14.42 19.40
C GLU A 608 -6.35 14.05 20.89
N ALA A 609 -5.28 13.39 21.37
CA ALA A 609 -5.10 13.09 22.79
C ALA A 609 -4.88 14.35 23.62
N GLU A 610 -4.06 15.28 23.13
CA GLU A 610 -3.80 16.56 23.79
C GLU A 610 -5.04 17.48 23.77
N VAL A 611 -5.76 17.54 22.65
CA VAL A 611 -7.05 18.24 22.55
C VAL A 611 -8.07 17.62 23.51
N ASN A 612 -8.15 16.29 23.57
CA ASN A 612 -9.07 15.61 24.47
C ASN A 612 -8.75 15.90 25.94
N LEU A 613 -7.48 15.92 26.32
CA LEU A 613 -7.04 16.31 27.66
C LEU A 613 -7.49 17.74 28.02
N ALA A 614 -7.31 18.70 27.11
CA ALA A 614 -7.77 20.07 27.32
C ALA A 614 -9.30 20.15 27.48
N LEU A 615 -10.04 19.40 26.67
CA LEU A 615 -11.51 19.33 26.77
C LEU A 615 -11.98 18.63 28.05
N VAL A 616 -11.24 17.63 28.55
CA VAL A 616 -11.53 17.02 29.86
C VAL A 616 -11.30 18.02 30.99
N TYR A 617 -10.23 18.82 30.95
CA TYR A 617 -10.04 19.91 31.94
C TYR A 617 -11.15 20.94 31.87
N PHE A 618 -11.57 21.31 30.65
CA PHE A 618 -12.73 22.18 30.45
C PHE A 618 -14.00 21.61 31.11
N ASP A 619 -14.31 20.34 30.91
CA ASP A 619 -15.51 19.69 31.49
C ASP A 619 -15.41 19.51 33.02
N LEU A 620 -14.20 19.54 33.59
CA LEU A 620 -13.95 19.62 35.04
C LEU A 620 -14.07 21.04 35.62
N GLY A 621 -14.33 22.05 34.78
CA GLY A 621 -14.32 23.46 35.18
C GLY A 621 -12.92 24.05 35.36
N ARG A 622 -11.87 23.31 35.00
CA ARG A 622 -10.45 23.71 35.01
C ARG A 622 -10.10 24.43 33.71
N LEU A 623 -10.76 25.58 33.52
CA LEU A 623 -10.75 26.32 32.26
C LEU A 623 -9.36 26.85 31.89
N ASP A 624 -8.58 27.30 32.87
CA ASP A 624 -7.26 27.88 32.64
C ASP A 624 -6.28 26.81 32.11
N GLU A 625 -6.27 25.60 32.69
CA GLU A 625 -5.40 24.51 32.23
C GLU A 625 -5.77 24.03 30.81
N GLY A 626 -7.07 23.90 30.51
CA GLY A 626 -7.52 23.51 29.17
C GLY A 626 -7.16 24.55 28.11
N GLU A 627 -7.31 25.84 28.43
CA GLU A 627 -6.97 26.94 27.53
C GLU A 627 -5.46 27.02 27.27
N GLU A 628 -4.63 26.91 28.31
CA GLU A 628 -3.17 26.94 28.17
C GLU A 628 -2.65 25.86 27.22
N ILE A 629 -3.17 24.64 27.35
CA ILE A 629 -2.85 23.51 26.47
C ILE A 629 -3.22 23.86 25.02
N LEU A 630 -4.44 24.33 24.78
CA LEU A 630 -4.93 24.62 23.43
C LEU A 630 -4.21 25.80 22.77
N ILE A 631 -3.84 26.83 23.53
CA ILE A 631 -3.02 27.95 23.02
C ILE A 631 -1.62 27.44 22.61
N SER A 632 -0.97 26.69 23.48
CA SER A 632 0.34 26.06 23.19
C SER A 632 0.25 25.16 21.96
N LEU A 633 -0.82 24.38 21.85
CA LEU A 633 -1.04 23.47 20.74
C LEU A 633 -1.31 24.22 19.43
N ALA A 634 -2.12 25.27 19.44
CA ALA A 634 -2.38 26.11 18.27
C ALA A 634 -1.11 26.82 17.77
N GLN A 635 -0.17 27.15 18.66
CA GLN A 635 1.15 27.68 18.28
C GLN A 635 2.06 26.62 17.65
N ARG A 636 2.06 25.39 18.19
CA ARG A 636 2.86 24.28 17.67
C ARG A 636 2.29 23.68 16.38
N ARG A 637 0.97 23.73 16.22
CA ARG A 637 0.18 23.12 15.15
C ARG A 637 -0.83 24.13 14.56
N PRO A 638 -0.36 25.20 13.90
CA PRO A 638 -1.23 26.27 13.42
C PRO A 638 -2.17 25.87 12.29
N ASP A 639 -1.94 24.71 11.67
CA ASP A 639 -2.67 24.21 10.50
C ASP A 639 -3.66 23.08 10.84
N GLU A 640 -3.87 22.79 12.12
CA GLU A 640 -4.82 21.75 12.56
C GLU A 640 -6.16 22.38 12.96
N ALA A 641 -7.19 22.24 12.10
CA ALA A 641 -8.48 22.89 12.29
C ALA A 641 -9.19 22.48 13.60
N GLY A 642 -9.09 21.21 13.99
CA GLY A 642 -9.68 20.69 15.23
C GLY A 642 -9.12 21.31 16.51
N VAL A 643 -7.86 21.76 16.49
CA VAL A 643 -7.25 22.49 17.62
C VAL A 643 -7.91 23.85 17.79
N HIS A 644 -8.08 24.58 16.68
CA HIS A 644 -8.72 25.89 16.68
C HIS A 644 -10.21 25.80 17.00
N GLU A 645 -10.90 24.72 16.58
CA GLU A 645 -12.27 24.42 17.01
C GLU A 645 -12.35 24.26 18.53
N ALA A 646 -11.50 23.42 19.12
CA ALA A 646 -11.49 23.18 20.55
C ALA A 646 -11.17 24.46 21.33
N LEU A 647 -10.19 25.24 20.88
CA LEU A 647 -9.86 26.54 21.46
C LEU A 647 -11.05 27.51 21.38
N GLY A 648 -11.69 27.60 20.22
CA GLY A 648 -12.88 28.43 20.01
C GLY A 648 -14.04 28.03 20.92
N LYS A 649 -14.25 26.73 21.15
CA LYS A 649 -15.25 26.20 22.09
C LYS A 649 -14.96 26.64 23.52
N VAL A 650 -13.71 26.48 23.99
CA VAL A 650 -13.30 26.86 25.35
C VAL A 650 -13.42 28.37 25.57
N LEU A 651 -12.93 29.18 24.63
CA LEU A 651 -13.01 30.65 24.70
C LEU A 651 -14.46 31.15 24.68
N ALA A 652 -15.31 30.57 23.84
CA ALA A 652 -16.72 30.95 23.78
C ALA A 652 -17.46 30.66 25.09
N ALA A 653 -17.13 29.56 25.76
CA ALA A 653 -17.70 29.21 27.06
C ALA A 653 -17.17 30.08 28.20
N ARG A 654 -15.91 30.55 28.11
CA ARG A 654 -15.32 31.56 29.01
C ARG A 654 -15.92 32.97 28.81
N GLY A 655 -16.67 33.17 27.73
CA GLY A 655 -17.24 34.47 27.36
C GLY A 655 -16.30 35.37 26.55
N ASP A 656 -15.11 34.89 26.17
CA ASP A 656 -14.25 35.58 25.22
C ASP A 656 -14.73 35.35 23.78
N VAL A 657 -15.76 36.10 23.41
CA VAL A 657 -16.38 36.02 22.08
C VAL A 657 -15.40 36.42 20.98
N ARG A 658 -14.45 37.33 21.24
CA ARG A 658 -13.48 37.79 20.23
C ARG A 658 -12.40 36.75 19.98
N GLY A 659 -11.84 36.17 21.03
CA GLY A 659 -10.88 35.06 20.92
C GLY A 659 -11.52 33.84 20.24
N ALA A 660 -12.76 33.49 20.63
CA ALA A 660 -13.50 32.42 19.99
C ALA A 660 -13.71 32.65 18.48
N LEU A 661 -14.04 33.88 18.09
CA LEU A 661 -14.21 34.26 16.68
C LEU A 661 -12.91 34.07 15.89
N ALA A 662 -11.77 34.50 16.44
CA ALA A 662 -10.47 34.32 15.80
C ALA A 662 -10.12 32.84 15.61
N ALA A 663 -10.37 32.01 16.63
CA ALA A 663 -10.10 30.58 16.57
C ALA A 663 -11.02 29.87 15.54
N TYR A 664 -12.33 30.09 15.58
CA TYR A 664 -13.24 29.51 14.58
C TYR A 664 -12.99 30.03 13.16
N ALA A 665 -12.61 31.29 12.99
CA ALA A 665 -12.20 31.83 11.69
C ALA A 665 -11.00 31.06 11.13
N ARG A 666 -10.00 30.77 11.96
CA ARG A 666 -8.85 29.95 11.55
C ARG A 666 -9.25 28.51 11.21
N ALA A 667 -10.17 27.91 11.97
CA ALA A 667 -10.70 26.58 11.64
C ALA A 667 -11.43 26.57 10.28
N VAL A 668 -12.21 27.61 9.97
CA VAL A 668 -12.89 27.78 8.67
C VAL A 668 -11.91 28.03 7.53
N GLU A 669 -10.82 28.77 7.75
CA GLU A 669 -9.76 28.96 6.74
C GLU A 669 -9.11 27.63 6.34
N LEU A 670 -8.91 26.74 7.31
CA LEU A 670 -8.28 25.43 7.12
C LEU A 670 -9.24 24.41 6.50
N GLU A 671 -10.49 24.37 6.97
CA GLU A 671 -11.53 23.45 6.50
C GLU A 671 -12.83 24.21 6.13
N PRO A 672 -12.89 24.87 4.95
CA PRO A 672 -14.01 25.74 4.59
C PRO A 672 -15.33 25.00 4.33
N GLU A 673 -15.26 23.71 4.00
CA GLU A 673 -16.41 22.84 3.70
C GLU A 673 -16.98 22.15 4.95
N ARG A 674 -16.46 22.46 6.15
CA ARG A 674 -16.99 21.90 7.39
C ARG A 674 -18.14 22.76 7.91
N ASP A 675 -19.35 22.22 7.81
CA ASP A 675 -20.60 22.86 8.20
C ASP A 675 -20.60 23.35 9.66
N SER A 676 -20.07 22.54 10.58
CA SER A 676 -20.02 22.84 12.01
C SER A 676 -19.18 24.08 12.32
N TYR A 677 -18.10 24.32 11.55
CA TYR A 677 -17.21 25.48 11.76
C TYR A 677 -17.88 26.75 11.27
N GLN A 678 -18.49 26.69 10.09
CA GLN A 678 -19.30 27.77 9.54
C GLN A 678 -20.45 28.15 10.48
N TYR A 679 -21.16 27.15 10.99
CA TYR A 679 -22.27 27.35 11.92
C TYR A 679 -21.82 28.05 13.21
N ARG A 680 -20.75 27.56 13.86
CA ARG A 680 -20.22 28.15 15.10
C ARG A 680 -19.77 29.60 14.90
N LEU A 681 -19.08 29.88 13.79
CA LEU A 681 -18.63 31.21 13.45
C LEU A 681 -19.81 32.17 13.19
N GLY A 682 -20.84 31.71 12.46
CA GLY A 682 -22.06 32.47 12.20
C GLY A 682 -22.82 32.83 13.47
N LEU A 683 -22.95 31.90 14.42
CA LEU A 683 -23.53 32.18 15.74
C LEU A 683 -22.76 33.25 16.51
N LEU A 684 -21.43 33.23 16.48
CA LEU A 684 -20.59 34.21 17.17
C LEU A 684 -20.74 35.62 16.57
N TYR A 685 -20.76 35.74 15.24
CA TYR A 685 -21.07 37.01 14.58
C TYR A 685 -22.48 37.51 14.92
N GLY A 686 -23.46 36.60 14.97
CA GLY A 686 -24.84 36.93 15.38
C GLY A 686 -24.91 37.47 16.81
N ARG A 687 -24.12 36.93 17.74
CA ARG A 687 -24.00 37.42 19.13
C ARG A 687 -23.35 38.81 19.19
N LEU A 688 -22.37 39.08 18.33
CA LEU A 688 -21.73 40.41 18.23
C LEU A 688 -22.59 41.45 17.49
N GLY A 689 -23.69 41.03 16.86
CA GLY A 689 -24.58 41.90 16.10
C GLY A 689 -24.13 42.18 14.66
N ASP A 690 -23.06 41.52 14.19
CA ASP A 690 -22.64 41.57 12.78
C ASP A 690 -23.52 40.61 11.96
N LEU A 691 -24.76 41.06 11.69
CA LEU A 691 -25.75 40.27 10.98
C LEU A 691 -25.31 39.87 9.56
N PRO A 692 -24.62 40.73 8.77
CA PRO A 692 -24.11 40.32 7.45
C PRO A 692 -23.13 39.14 7.49
N GLN A 693 -22.17 39.11 8.41
CA GLN A 693 -21.27 37.95 8.53
C GLN A 693 -22.00 36.73 9.11
N ALA A 694 -22.91 36.94 10.06
CA ALA A 694 -23.73 35.85 10.60
C ALA A 694 -24.53 35.14 9.50
N GLU A 695 -25.20 35.91 8.64
CA GLU A 695 -25.93 35.42 7.47
C GLU A 695 -25.01 34.61 6.55
N ARG A 696 -23.87 35.19 6.14
CA ARG A 696 -22.93 34.54 5.23
C ARG A 696 -22.51 33.15 5.72
N HIS A 697 -22.13 33.04 6.99
CA HIS A 697 -21.62 31.80 7.56
C HIS A 697 -22.74 30.78 7.87
N LEU A 698 -23.90 31.22 8.37
CA LEU A 698 -25.05 30.34 8.60
C LEU A 698 -25.65 29.82 7.29
N ALA A 699 -25.74 30.66 6.25
CA ALA A 699 -26.17 30.24 4.92
C ALA A 699 -25.20 29.22 4.30
N ARG A 700 -23.89 29.39 4.49
CA ARG A 700 -22.90 28.39 4.07
C ARG A 700 -23.09 27.07 4.82
N ALA A 701 -23.32 27.12 6.14
CA ALA A 701 -23.59 25.91 6.94
C ALA A 701 -24.85 25.16 6.47
N ALA A 702 -25.96 25.89 6.24
CA ALA A 702 -27.20 25.33 5.72
C ALA A 702 -27.05 24.76 4.28
N ALA A 703 -26.19 25.35 3.46
CA ALA A 703 -25.88 24.81 2.13
C ALA A 703 -25.05 23.51 2.20
N LEU A 704 -24.18 23.36 3.21
CA LEU A 704 -23.34 22.19 3.42
C LEU A 704 -24.12 21.01 4.04
N ASP A 705 -25.06 21.28 4.95
CA ASP A 705 -26.00 20.28 5.49
C ASP A 705 -27.46 20.81 5.42
N PRO A 706 -28.15 20.62 4.28
CA PRO A 706 -29.51 21.12 4.08
C PRO A 706 -30.60 20.41 4.89
N LEU A 707 -30.27 19.34 5.62
CA LEU A 707 -31.23 18.58 6.42
C LEU A 707 -31.16 18.96 7.91
N ARG A 708 -30.26 19.88 8.28
CA ARG A 708 -30.07 20.30 9.65
C ARG A 708 -31.03 21.43 10.02
N ALA A 709 -32.18 21.06 10.58
CA ALA A 709 -33.23 22.01 11.00
C ALA A 709 -32.69 23.23 11.77
N LYS A 710 -31.72 23.01 12.66
CA LYS A 710 -31.12 24.05 13.49
C LYS A 710 -30.41 25.15 12.68
N TYR A 711 -29.76 24.80 11.58
CA TYR A 711 -29.05 25.78 10.76
C TYR A 711 -30.04 26.74 10.09
N HIS A 712 -31.14 26.21 9.58
CA HIS A 712 -32.25 26.98 9.02
C HIS A 712 -32.94 27.86 10.09
N ALA A 713 -33.16 27.33 11.30
CA ALA A 713 -33.77 28.09 12.39
C ALA A 713 -32.93 29.31 12.80
N ASP A 714 -31.62 29.12 12.98
CA ASP A 714 -30.70 30.20 13.37
C ASP A 714 -30.51 31.22 12.22
N LEU A 715 -30.46 30.77 10.97
CA LEU A 715 -30.41 31.67 9.80
C LEU A 715 -31.69 32.51 9.67
N GLY A 716 -32.86 31.88 9.82
CA GLY A 716 -34.15 32.58 9.83
C GLY A 716 -34.24 33.62 10.96
N THR A 717 -33.65 33.33 12.12
CA THR A 717 -33.53 34.28 13.23
C THR A 717 -32.64 35.47 12.86
N VAL A 718 -31.54 35.26 12.14
CA VAL A 718 -30.69 36.35 11.63
C VAL A 718 -31.46 37.21 10.63
N TYR A 719 -32.18 36.61 9.68
CA TYR A 719 -33.01 37.35 8.73
C TYR A 719 -34.12 38.16 9.41
N LEU A 720 -34.77 37.62 10.45
CA LEU A 720 -35.77 38.34 11.24
C LEU A 720 -35.16 39.56 11.94
N ARG A 721 -33.92 39.46 12.43
CA ARG A 721 -33.19 40.58 13.04
C ARG A 721 -32.75 41.65 12.02
N GLN A 722 -32.50 41.24 10.77
CA GLN A 722 -32.24 42.16 9.65
C GLN A 722 -33.52 42.77 9.06
N ASP A 723 -34.70 42.38 9.55
CA ASP A 723 -36.01 42.73 9.01
C ASP A 723 -36.27 42.22 7.57
N ASN A 724 -35.51 41.22 7.13
CA ASN A 724 -35.77 40.49 5.89
C ASN A 724 -36.82 39.41 6.12
N LEU A 725 -38.09 39.84 6.25
CA LEU A 725 -39.20 39.00 6.67
C LEU A 725 -39.50 37.85 5.69
N ALA A 726 -39.23 38.04 4.39
CA ALA A 726 -39.45 37.00 3.38
C ALA A 726 -38.46 35.84 3.53
N ALA A 727 -37.15 36.14 3.61
CA ALA A 727 -36.13 35.12 3.81
C ALA A 727 -36.24 34.46 5.19
N ALA A 728 -36.60 35.24 6.22
CA ALA A 728 -36.86 34.70 7.56
C ALA A 728 -37.99 33.65 7.53
N GLN A 729 -39.08 33.93 6.82
CA GLN A 729 -40.20 33.01 6.69
C GLN A 729 -39.78 31.72 5.97
N GLU A 730 -39.04 31.82 4.87
CA GLU A 730 -38.59 30.66 4.09
C GLU A 730 -37.75 29.71 4.93
N GLU A 731 -36.73 30.24 5.60
CA GLU A 731 -35.81 29.45 6.42
C GLU A 731 -36.49 28.85 7.66
N LEU A 732 -37.35 29.61 8.34
CA LEU A 732 -38.10 29.10 9.51
C LEU A 732 -39.14 28.04 9.13
N VAL A 733 -39.81 28.18 7.98
CA VAL A 733 -40.71 27.13 7.47
C VAL A 733 -39.92 25.87 7.17
N ARG A 734 -38.74 25.99 6.55
CA ARG A 734 -37.88 24.85 6.27
C ARG A 734 -37.37 24.16 7.55
N ALA A 735 -36.99 24.95 8.56
CA ALA A 735 -36.63 24.42 9.87
C ALA A 735 -37.77 23.61 10.50
N ARG A 736 -39.02 24.11 10.40
CA ARG A 736 -40.22 23.43 10.89
C ARG A 736 -40.53 22.15 10.11
N GLU A 737 -40.37 22.14 8.80
CA GLU A 737 -40.58 20.93 7.98
C GLU A 737 -39.59 19.82 8.36
N LEU A 738 -38.34 20.19 8.65
CA LEU A 738 -37.30 19.26 9.07
C LEU A 738 -37.47 18.80 10.53
N ALA A 739 -37.98 19.67 11.41
CA ALA A 739 -38.21 19.38 12.82
C ALA A 739 -39.46 20.15 13.34
N PRO A 740 -40.64 19.50 13.35
CA PRO A 740 -41.90 20.17 13.67
C PRO A 740 -42.08 20.63 15.12
N ASP A 741 -41.33 20.04 16.06
CA ASP A 741 -41.53 20.22 17.51
C ASP A 741 -40.58 21.26 18.12
N GLN A 742 -40.39 22.40 17.43
CA GLN A 742 -39.52 23.49 17.91
C GLN A 742 -40.33 24.74 18.26
N ALA A 743 -40.57 24.95 19.56
CA ALA A 743 -41.32 26.10 20.07
C ALA A 743 -40.72 27.45 19.64
N GLU A 744 -39.39 27.58 19.62
CA GLU A 744 -38.70 28.80 19.19
C GLU A 744 -38.91 29.13 17.70
N VAL A 745 -39.03 28.12 16.84
CA VAL A 745 -39.29 28.31 15.40
C VAL A 745 -40.70 28.83 15.19
N GLU A 746 -41.70 28.24 15.86
CA GLU A 746 -43.09 28.72 15.81
C GLU A 746 -43.22 30.13 16.38
N HIS A 747 -42.53 30.42 17.49
CA HIS A 747 -42.45 31.78 18.03
C HIS A 747 -41.88 32.77 17.00
N ASN A 748 -40.79 32.44 16.32
CA ASN A 748 -40.17 33.31 15.33
C ASN A 748 -41.03 33.48 14.07
N LEU A 749 -41.77 32.45 13.64
CA LEU A 749 -42.80 32.57 12.58
C LEU A 749 -43.93 33.51 13.01
N GLY A 750 -44.35 33.45 14.27
CA GLY A 750 -45.31 34.39 14.85
C GLY A 750 -44.83 35.83 14.80
N LEU A 751 -43.55 36.09 15.12
CA LEU A 751 -42.93 37.41 14.99
C LEU A 751 -42.87 37.91 13.53
N VAL A 752 -42.55 37.02 12.58
CA VAL A 752 -42.58 37.36 11.14
C VAL A 752 -43.99 37.76 10.71
N ALA A 753 -44.99 36.96 11.04
CA ALA A 753 -46.40 37.24 10.71
C ALA A 753 -46.89 38.55 11.35
N LEU A 754 -46.51 38.80 12.62
CA LEU A 754 -46.86 40.02 13.34
C LEU A 754 -46.27 41.27 12.70
N ARG A 755 -45.01 41.21 12.26
CA ARG A 755 -44.34 42.34 11.56
C ARG A 755 -44.89 42.59 10.16
N GLN A 756 -45.42 41.56 9.50
CA GLN A 756 -46.11 41.69 8.21
C GLN A 756 -47.59 42.11 8.35
N GLY A 757 -48.11 42.30 9.57
CA GLY A 757 -49.49 42.69 9.83
C GLY A 757 -50.51 41.54 9.76
N ARG A 758 -50.05 40.28 9.68
CA ARG A 758 -50.89 39.07 9.64
C ARG A 758 -51.23 38.62 11.07
N ILE A 759 -52.04 39.41 11.78
CA ILE A 759 -52.28 39.26 13.22
C ILE A 759 -52.90 37.90 13.60
N ALA A 760 -53.86 37.40 12.81
CA ALA A 760 -54.52 36.11 13.09
C ALA A 760 -53.53 34.93 13.00
N GLU A 761 -52.67 34.94 11.99
CA GLU A 761 -51.64 33.91 11.78
C GLU A 761 -50.53 34.01 12.83
N ALA A 762 -50.12 35.23 13.20
CA ALA A 762 -49.19 35.44 14.30
C ALA A 762 -49.70 34.84 15.62
N ARG A 763 -50.99 35.04 15.92
CA ARG A 763 -51.64 34.47 17.11
C ARG A 763 -51.63 32.94 17.07
N GLU A 764 -51.92 32.33 15.93
CA GLU A 764 -51.87 30.87 15.75
C GLU A 764 -50.47 30.32 16.03
N HIS A 765 -49.44 30.94 15.45
CA HIS A 765 -48.05 30.56 15.67
C HIS A 765 -47.63 30.67 17.14
N PHE A 766 -47.99 31.76 17.84
CA PHE A 766 -47.65 31.89 19.26
C PHE A 766 -48.41 30.89 20.16
N LEU A 767 -49.67 30.58 19.85
CA LEU A 767 -50.40 29.52 20.56
C LEU A 767 -49.72 28.17 20.36
N ARG A 768 -49.33 27.85 19.12
CA ARG A 768 -48.62 26.61 18.80
C ARG A 768 -47.25 26.53 19.48
N ALA A 769 -46.53 27.65 19.58
CA ALA A 769 -45.29 27.73 20.33
C ALA A 769 -45.49 27.40 21.82
N LEU A 770 -46.61 27.84 22.42
CA LEU A 770 -46.96 27.53 23.81
C LEU A 770 -47.51 26.11 24.02
N ASP A 771 -48.12 25.53 22.99
CA ASP A 771 -48.49 24.11 23.01
C ASP A 771 -47.25 23.22 23.03
N LEU A 772 -46.18 23.63 22.32
CA LEU A 772 -44.89 22.94 22.31
C LEU A 772 -44.07 23.21 23.57
N ASP A 773 -44.05 24.46 24.05
CA ASP A 773 -43.42 24.85 25.32
C ASP A 773 -44.30 25.86 26.07
N SER A 774 -45.08 25.33 27.01
CA SER A 774 -45.97 26.14 27.85
C SER A 774 -45.26 27.19 28.71
N GLY A 775 -43.94 27.06 28.90
CA GLY A 775 -43.09 27.98 29.66
C GLY A 775 -42.45 29.09 28.83
N LEU A 776 -42.65 29.15 27.51
CA LEU A 776 -41.98 30.12 26.63
C LEU A 776 -42.57 31.53 26.79
N ASP A 777 -42.03 32.30 27.73
CA ASP A 777 -42.50 33.66 28.05
C ASP A 777 -42.50 34.61 26.84
N ALA A 778 -41.56 34.42 25.91
CA ALA A 778 -41.50 35.20 24.66
C ALA A 778 -42.76 35.02 23.80
N ALA A 779 -43.31 33.80 23.73
CA ALA A 779 -44.55 33.54 22.99
C ALA A 779 -45.81 34.08 23.70
N ARG A 780 -45.83 34.11 25.04
CA ARG A 780 -46.89 34.79 25.80
C ARG A 780 -46.90 36.29 25.53
N GLU A 781 -45.73 36.90 25.50
CA GLU A 781 -45.59 38.31 25.16
C GLU A 781 -46.02 38.59 23.72
N GLY A 782 -45.64 37.72 22.77
CA GLY A 782 -46.14 37.77 21.39
C GLY A 782 -47.67 37.74 21.29
N LEU A 783 -48.35 36.90 22.08
CA LEU A 783 -49.81 36.89 22.16
C LEU A 783 -50.38 38.20 22.70
N ARG A 784 -49.78 38.77 23.74
CA ARG A 784 -50.20 40.07 24.28
C ARG A 784 -50.10 41.15 23.20
N MET A 785 -49.00 41.19 22.45
CA MET A 785 -48.81 42.12 21.34
C MET A 785 -49.85 41.95 20.21
N THR A 786 -50.32 40.73 19.95
CA THR A 786 -51.41 40.50 18.97
C THR A 786 -52.79 40.92 19.48
N SER A 787 -52.97 41.08 20.80
CA SER A 787 -54.23 41.53 21.39
C SER A 787 -54.34 43.06 21.54
N GLU A 788 -53.20 43.76 21.46
CA GLU A 788 -53.09 45.22 21.57
C GLU A 788 -53.10 45.95 20.21
N ARG A 789 -53.02 45.20 19.11
CA ARG A 789 -53.07 45.68 17.70
C ARG A 789 -54.33 45.17 17.02
#